data_AF-A0A6J7P119-F1
#
_entry.id   AF-A0A6J7P119-F1
#
_cell.length_a   1.000
_cell.length_b   1.000
_cell.length_c   1.000
_cell.angle_alpha   90.00
_cell.angle_beta   90.00
_cell.angle_gamma   90.00
#
_symmetry.space_group_name_H-M   'P 1'
#
loop_
_entity.id
_entity.type
_entity.pdbx_description
1 polymer ?
#
loop_
_entity_poly.entity_id
_entity_poly.type
_entity_poly.pdbx_seq_one_letter_code
_entity_poly.pdbx_strand_id
1 'polypeptide(L)'
;MATEIGQIAELIQSVEPAATPLQLRLDRVGKQLAAGGVIVALILVVIGRLGGESWGDLVLTAISAAVAVIPEGLPAVVTLTLAIGSQRMLKRHALVRRLPAVETLGSVTVICSDKTGTLTQNRMTVTVFEGSGQRHILDDLDAIPDQHPTALLALTAGALCNDADIQVTEDGDVTTIGDPTETALLIAAHKAGIDVASLRIHTPRAGERPFDSERKRMSTVHGPLPSERRAGLALIEEGATVAFVKGAIDGLLPLTTHVWLHGKAEPITPEERDRINAANDNLAADGVRVLGVAYRVIDTDGIHDEIEDRLTLIGLLGIIDPPRPEARTAIATCNDAGIRVLMITGDHPLTARAIARELGIVGADDHTPSVTGREIEVMDDDQLMLAVKTTSVFARVSPEHKLRIVRALRAQGEVVAMTGDGVNDAPALRQADIGVAMGITGTDVSKEAADIVLRDDNFATIVSSVEEGRVIYDNLRRFVNYSLGGNIGKVLVLLLWPLVMLIITGATKDAIALMPLQLLWLNLMTDGLLGLAMGTEQAEPDVMMRKPVDPGSSIWSDGWGTRTIWVGVAIGVGALLLGAGYHGVGTTRGGDAPYFQSVIFTAIAFMQIFQAIGNRSTRLPLHRLDWKGNPTLLLAAGFVFLAQIAVLYTPFLRDAFHLQPLSALTLLLCIGVGVLLLVAIETVEWRQRVHREAVKV
;
A
#
# COMPACT_ATOMS: atom_id res chain seq x y z
N MET A 1 12.45 17.96 28.76
CA MET A 1 13.09 16.66 28.42
C MET A 1 12.72 15.57 29.43
N ALA A 2 12.79 15.78 30.75
CA ALA A 2 12.48 14.75 31.75
C ALA A 2 10.99 14.35 31.92
N THR A 3 10.08 14.87 31.11
CA THR A 3 8.65 14.48 31.11
C THR A 3 8.45 13.37 30.07
N GLU A 4 7.40 12.55 30.21
CA GLU A 4 7.06 11.49 29.23
C GLU A 4 7.00 12.01 27.78
N ILE A 5 6.33 13.15 27.56
CA ILE A 5 6.28 13.81 26.25
C ILE A 5 7.68 14.27 25.78
N GLY A 6 8.53 14.71 26.71
CA GLY A 6 9.91 15.10 26.43
C GLY A 6 10.77 13.92 25.97
N GLN A 7 10.58 12.74 26.55
CA GLN A 7 11.28 11.51 26.15
C GLN A 7 10.84 11.06 24.75
N ILE A 8 9.54 11.12 24.44
CA ILE A 8 9.02 10.82 23.09
C ILE A 8 9.62 11.78 22.05
N ALA A 9 9.71 13.08 22.36
CA ALA A 9 10.30 14.05 21.45
C ALA A 9 11.80 13.78 21.16
N GLU A 10 12.56 13.38 22.19
CA GLU A 10 13.96 13.00 22.05
C GLU A 10 14.12 11.73 21.19
N LEU A 11 13.27 10.73 21.38
CA LEU A 11 13.25 9.52 20.54
C LEU A 11 13.03 9.87 19.06
N ILE A 12 12.07 10.75 18.74
CA ILE A 12 11.80 11.16 17.35
C ILE A 12 13.01 11.89 16.73
N GLN A 13 13.66 12.78 17.49
CA GLN A 13 14.81 13.54 17.00
C GLN A 13 16.07 12.69 16.82
N SER A 14 16.21 11.60 17.57
CA SER A 14 17.36 10.69 17.49
C SER A 14 17.37 9.79 16.25
N VAL A 15 16.26 9.71 15.51
CA VAL A 15 16.13 8.83 14.33
C VAL A 15 16.48 9.61 13.05
N GLU A 16 17.64 9.28 12.48
CA GLU A 16 18.08 9.84 11.19
C GLU A 16 17.35 9.18 10.00
N PRO A 17 16.92 9.96 8.98
CA PRO A 17 16.33 9.39 7.77
C PRO A 17 17.37 8.59 6.97
N ALA A 18 17.08 7.32 6.69
CA ALA A 18 17.91 6.50 5.81
C ALA A 18 17.65 6.83 4.32
N ALA A 19 18.66 6.69 3.46
CA ALA A 19 18.49 6.76 2.02
C ALA A 19 17.64 5.59 1.50
N THR A 20 16.86 5.80 0.44
CA THR A 20 15.97 4.75 -0.07
C THR A 20 16.73 3.69 -0.87
N PRO A 21 16.18 2.46 -0.99
CA PRO A 21 16.82 1.38 -1.75
C PRO A 21 17.16 1.78 -3.19
N LEU A 22 16.28 2.44 -3.94
CA LEU A 22 16.57 2.90 -5.30
C LEU A 22 17.63 3.99 -5.31
N GLN A 23 17.63 4.94 -4.37
CA GLN A 23 18.68 5.97 -4.33
C GLN A 23 20.07 5.33 -4.22
N LEU A 24 20.22 4.35 -3.32
CA LEU A 24 21.46 3.59 -3.16
C LEU A 24 21.82 2.80 -4.43
N ARG A 25 20.82 2.21 -5.11
CA ARG A 25 21.01 1.46 -6.36
C ARG A 25 21.41 2.38 -7.52
N LEU A 26 20.75 3.52 -7.68
CA LEU A 26 21.02 4.48 -8.74
C LEU A 26 22.40 5.14 -8.55
N ASP A 27 22.81 5.44 -7.33
CA ASP A 27 24.17 5.92 -7.05
C ASP A 27 25.23 4.88 -7.45
N ARG A 28 25.00 3.61 -7.12
CA ARG A 28 25.89 2.51 -7.53
C ARG A 28 25.95 2.38 -9.06
N VAL A 29 24.81 2.39 -9.73
CA VAL A 29 24.73 2.34 -11.20
C VAL A 29 25.44 3.55 -11.82
N GLY A 30 25.21 4.76 -11.31
CA GLY A 30 25.86 5.99 -11.78
C GLY A 30 27.39 5.91 -11.69
N LYS A 31 27.93 5.42 -10.56
CA LYS A 31 29.38 5.21 -10.37
C LYS A 31 29.94 4.17 -11.36
N GLN A 32 29.23 3.07 -11.59
CA GLN A 32 29.63 2.03 -12.54
C GLN A 32 29.65 2.55 -13.98
N LEU A 33 28.64 3.32 -14.37
CA LEU A 33 28.56 3.92 -15.71
C LEU A 33 29.64 4.96 -15.92
N ALA A 34 29.90 5.82 -14.93
CA ALA A 34 30.98 6.80 -15.00
C ALA A 34 32.36 6.12 -15.18
N ALA A 35 32.65 5.07 -14.40
CA ALA A 35 33.87 4.29 -14.55
C ALA A 35 33.96 3.60 -15.93
N GLY A 36 32.86 3.00 -16.39
CA GLY A 36 32.77 2.39 -17.72
C GLY A 36 33.00 3.39 -18.85
N GLY A 37 32.43 4.59 -18.75
CA GLY A 37 32.60 5.66 -19.73
C GLY A 37 34.04 6.14 -19.85
N VAL A 38 34.75 6.27 -18.73
CA VAL A 38 36.19 6.59 -18.75
C VAL A 38 37.00 5.50 -19.44
N ILE A 39 36.72 4.22 -19.16
CA ILE A 39 37.40 3.09 -19.82
C ILE A 39 37.16 3.11 -21.33
N VAL A 40 35.91 3.29 -21.76
CA VAL A 40 35.54 3.39 -23.18
C VAL A 40 36.24 4.57 -23.85
N ALA A 41 36.27 5.74 -23.22
CA ALA A 41 36.95 6.92 -23.73
C ALA A 41 38.46 6.69 -23.89
N LEU A 42 39.12 6.05 -22.92
CA LEU A 42 40.54 5.70 -23.01
C LEU A 42 40.82 4.73 -24.18
N ILE A 43 39.96 3.72 -24.37
CA ILE A 43 40.09 2.77 -25.49
C ILE A 43 39.97 3.51 -26.83
N LEU A 44 39.01 4.43 -26.96
CA LEU A 44 38.85 5.23 -28.18
C LEU A 44 40.05 6.12 -28.46
N VAL A 45 40.63 6.75 -27.42
CA VAL A 45 41.85 7.55 -27.56
C VAL A 45 43.02 6.70 -28.08
N VAL A 46 43.17 5.48 -27.57
CA VAL A 46 44.21 4.54 -28.04
C VAL A 46 43.97 4.15 -29.50
N ILE A 47 42.74 3.77 -29.86
CA ILE A 47 42.38 3.38 -31.23
C ILE A 47 42.64 4.53 -32.20
N GLY A 48 42.12 5.72 -31.91
CA GLY A 48 42.30 6.88 -32.79
C GLY A 48 43.76 7.34 -32.87
N ARG A 49 44.53 7.21 -31.78
CA ARG A 49 45.97 7.53 -31.79
C ARG A 49 46.77 6.58 -32.68
N LEU A 50 46.43 5.29 -32.65
CA LEU A 50 47.01 4.28 -33.56
C LEU A 50 46.60 4.54 -35.02
N GLY A 51 45.38 5.03 -35.25
CA GLY A 51 44.87 5.42 -36.56
C GLY A 51 45.30 6.80 -37.09
N GLY A 52 46.16 7.51 -36.34
CA GLY A 52 46.80 8.75 -36.80
C GLY A 52 45.98 10.03 -36.61
N GLU A 53 44.99 10.04 -35.71
CA GLU A 53 44.20 11.22 -35.36
C GLU A 53 44.99 12.24 -34.52
N SER A 54 44.54 13.50 -34.56
CA SER A 54 45.13 14.58 -33.77
C SER A 54 44.65 14.53 -32.32
N TRP A 55 45.44 15.07 -31.38
CA TRP A 55 45.01 15.15 -29.98
C TRP A 55 43.71 15.92 -29.77
N GLY A 56 43.40 16.90 -30.62
CA GLY A 56 42.14 17.65 -30.55
C GLY A 56 40.93 16.76 -30.85
N ASP A 57 41.01 15.95 -31.91
CA ASP A 57 39.94 15.04 -32.32
C ASP A 57 39.73 13.92 -31.30
N LEU A 58 40.82 13.42 -30.72
CA LEU A 58 40.77 12.40 -29.66
C LEU A 58 40.11 12.92 -28.39
N VAL A 59 40.34 14.19 -28.01
CA VAL A 59 39.67 14.82 -26.87
C VAL A 59 38.17 14.96 -27.14
N LEU A 60 37.77 15.41 -28.33
CA LEU A 60 36.35 15.51 -28.71
C LEU A 60 35.67 14.14 -28.73
N THR A 61 36.34 13.11 -29.22
CA THR A 61 35.84 11.73 -29.25
C THR A 61 35.68 11.17 -27.84
N ALA A 62 36.67 11.40 -26.95
CA ALA A 62 36.60 11.00 -25.55
C ALA A 62 35.44 11.65 -24.81
N ILE A 63 35.24 12.97 -24.99
CA ILE A 63 34.11 13.71 -24.41
C ILE A 63 32.78 13.15 -24.94
N SER A 64 32.69 12.92 -26.25
CA SER A 64 31.47 12.38 -26.88
C SER A 64 31.11 10.99 -26.35
N ALA A 65 32.11 10.13 -26.15
CA ALA A 65 31.92 8.80 -25.58
C ALA A 65 31.50 8.86 -24.11
N ALA A 66 32.09 9.76 -23.32
CA ALA A 66 31.70 9.96 -21.93
C ALA A 66 30.24 10.42 -21.81
N VAL A 67 29.81 11.36 -22.66
CA VAL A 67 28.41 11.83 -22.74
C VAL A 67 27.47 10.70 -23.19
N ALA A 68 27.87 9.87 -24.16
CA ALA A 68 27.04 8.78 -24.67
C ALA A 68 26.73 7.67 -23.65
N VAL A 69 27.56 7.51 -22.61
CA VAL A 69 27.41 6.45 -21.60
C VAL A 69 26.45 6.87 -20.47
N ILE A 70 26.32 8.17 -20.21
CA ILE A 70 25.55 8.67 -19.07
C ILE A 70 24.06 8.80 -19.45
N PRO A 71 23.13 8.17 -18.70
CA PRO A 71 21.70 8.28 -18.94
C PRO A 71 21.18 9.62 -18.39
N GLU A 72 21.29 10.69 -19.19
CA GLU A 72 20.94 12.06 -18.81
C GLU A 72 19.46 12.22 -18.40
N GLY A 73 18.57 11.40 -18.97
CA GLY A 73 17.14 11.42 -18.66
C GLY A 73 16.78 10.87 -17.26
N LEU A 74 17.69 10.14 -16.61
CA LEU A 74 17.38 9.39 -15.38
C LEU A 74 16.81 10.26 -14.24
N PRO A 75 17.40 11.41 -13.87
CA PRO A 75 16.85 12.25 -12.79
C PRO A 75 15.44 12.77 -13.12
N ALA A 76 15.19 13.12 -14.39
CA ALA A 76 13.91 13.63 -14.84
C ALA A 76 12.83 12.53 -14.82
N VAL A 77 13.16 11.33 -15.31
CA VAL A 77 12.23 10.19 -15.32
C VAL A 77 11.88 9.74 -13.91
N VAL A 78 12.86 9.66 -13.01
CA VAL A 78 12.62 9.33 -11.59
C VAL A 78 11.66 10.33 -10.96
N THR A 79 11.93 11.63 -11.12
CA THR A 79 11.09 12.70 -10.55
C THR A 79 9.67 12.66 -11.11
N LEU A 80 9.52 12.54 -12.43
CA LEU A 80 8.21 12.51 -13.09
C LEU A 80 7.40 11.27 -12.67
N THR A 81 8.03 10.10 -12.66
CA THR A 81 7.36 8.83 -12.30
C THR A 81 6.88 8.86 -10.85
N LEU A 82 7.72 9.35 -9.93
CA LEU A 82 7.35 9.52 -8.51
C LEU A 82 6.22 10.54 -8.35
N ALA A 83 6.26 11.66 -9.07
CA ALA A 83 5.21 12.68 -9.00
C ALA A 83 3.86 12.16 -9.51
N ILE A 84 3.86 11.43 -10.64
CA ILE A 84 2.63 10.86 -11.22
C ILE A 84 2.06 9.76 -10.30
N GLY A 85 2.90 8.88 -9.78
CA GLY A 85 2.44 7.84 -8.83
C GLY A 85 1.92 8.45 -7.53
N SER A 86 2.59 9.48 -6.99
CA SER A 86 2.11 10.23 -5.84
C SER A 86 0.74 10.90 -6.09
N GLN A 87 0.49 11.44 -7.29
CA GLN A 87 -0.83 11.97 -7.66
C GLN A 87 -1.90 10.87 -7.73
N ARG A 88 -1.56 9.68 -8.24
CA ARG A 88 -2.49 8.53 -8.28
C ARG A 88 -2.82 8.04 -6.86
N MET A 89 -1.82 7.97 -5.97
CA MET A 89 -2.01 7.68 -4.55
C MET A 89 -2.92 8.70 -3.87
N LEU A 90 -2.72 9.99 -4.13
CA LEU A 90 -3.54 11.05 -3.56
C LEU A 90 -5.01 10.94 -3.98
N LYS A 91 -5.28 10.56 -5.23
CA LYS A 91 -6.64 10.28 -5.73
C LYS A 91 -7.29 9.08 -5.03
N ARG A 92 -6.49 8.17 -4.47
CA ARG A 92 -6.90 7.06 -3.62
C ARG A 92 -6.69 7.38 -2.14
N HIS A 93 -6.77 8.65 -1.73
CA HIS A 93 -6.68 9.11 -0.34
C HIS A 93 -5.31 9.01 0.37
N ALA A 94 -4.24 8.52 -0.28
CA ALA A 94 -2.90 8.49 0.30
C ALA A 94 -2.09 9.76 -0.06
N LEU A 95 -1.90 10.66 0.92
CA LEU A 95 -1.06 11.85 0.78
C LEU A 95 0.39 11.51 1.08
N VAL A 96 1.24 11.58 0.05
CA VAL A 96 2.68 11.38 0.15
C VAL A 96 3.34 12.68 0.64
N ARG A 97 3.97 12.66 1.82
CA ARG A 97 4.76 13.80 2.34
C ARG A 97 6.19 13.78 1.82
N ARG A 98 6.73 12.59 1.53
CA ARG A 98 8.09 12.39 1.03
C ARG A 98 8.10 11.48 -0.19
N LEU A 99 8.41 12.05 -1.36
CA LEU A 99 8.45 11.29 -2.62
C LEU A 99 9.33 10.03 -2.57
N PRO A 100 10.52 10.02 -1.90
CA PRO A 100 11.32 8.80 -1.82
C PRO A 100 10.59 7.63 -1.11
N ALA A 101 9.65 7.92 -0.20
CA ALA A 101 8.88 6.91 0.51
C ALA A 101 8.02 6.04 -0.43
N VAL A 102 7.52 6.62 -1.51
CA VAL A 102 6.65 5.97 -2.50
C VAL A 102 7.29 4.72 -3.10
N GLU A 103 8.60 4.77 -3.33
CA GLU A 103 9.36 3.67 -3.91
C GLU A 103 9.58 2.53 -2.91
N THR A 104 9.97 2.88 -1.67
CA THR A 104 10.16 1.90 -0.59
C THR A 104 8.86 1.17 -0.27
N LEU A 105 7.71 1.84 -0.38
CA LEU A 105 6.39 1.23 -0.21
C LEU A 105 6.14 0.05 -1.16
N GLY A 106 6.67 0.11 -2.39
CA GLY A 106 6.58 -0.99 -3.36
C GLY A 106 7.39 -2.24 -2.96
N SER A 107 8.36 -2.09 -2.05
CA SER A 107 9.22 -3.17 -1.56
C SER A 107 8.87 -3.63 -0.15
N VAL A 108 7.74 -3.16 0.42
CA VAL A 108 7.30 -3.54 1.76
C VAL A 108 7.09 -5.05 1.84
N THR A 109 7.68 -5.65 2.88
CA THR A 109 7.54 -7.07 3.20
C THR A 109 6.67 -7.29 4.44
N VAL A 110 6.65 -6.32 5.36
CA VAL A 110 5.88 -6.39 6.60
C VAL A 110 5.11 -5.09 6.84
N ILE A 111 3.81 -5.21 7.11
CA ILE A 111 2.96 -4.09 7.55
C ILE A 111 2.61 -4.30 9.02
N CYS A 112 3.13 -3.43 9.88
CA CYS A 112 2.76 -3.32 11.28
C CYS A 112 1.57 -2.35 11.39
N SER A 113 0.38 -2.87 11.69
CA SER A 113 -0.83 -2.08 11.81
C SER A 113 -1.28 -1.96 13.25
N ASP A 114 -1.67 -0.75 13.67
CA ASP A 114 -2.55 -0.62 14.82
C ASP A 114 -3.93 -1.22 14.48
N LYS A 115 -4.64 -1.67 15.51
CA LYS A 115 -5.99 -2.22 15.40
C LYS A 115 -7.02 -1.09 15.33
N THR A 116 -7.05 -0.26 16.37
CA THR A 116 -8.12 0.74 16.57
C THR A 116 -8.03 1.82 15.51
N GLY A 117 -9.15 2.13 14.84
CA GLY A 117 -9.26 3.18 13.83
C GLY A 117 -8.67 2.84 12.46
N THR A 118 -7.71 1.91 12.40
CA THR A 118 -7.08 1.44 11.15
C THR A 118 -7.75 0.18 10.61
N LEU A 119 -7.76 -0.91 11.40
CA LEU A 119 -8.36 -2.19 11.02
C LEU A 119 -9.84 -2.26 11.42
N THR A 120 -10.19 -1.53 12.48
CA THR A 120 -11.55 -1.41 13.00
C THR A 120 -12.10 -0.01 12.76
N GLN A 121 -13.41 0.16 12.96
CA GLN A 121 -14.10 1.42 12.70
C GLN A 121 -13.88 2.47 13.80
N ASN A 122 -13.23 2.10 14.91
CA ASN A 122 -13.13 2.90 16.14
C ASN A 122 -14.51 3.35 16.64
N ARG A 123 -15.50 2.45 16.52
CA ARG A 123 -16.88 2.72 16.90
C ARG A 123 -17.47 1.47 17.55
N MET A 124 -17.60 1.52 18.87
CA MET A 124 -18.27 0.45 19.61
C MET A 124 -19.69 0.26 19.06
N THR A 125 -20.02 -0.99 18.74
CA THR A 125 -21.27 -1.38 18.09
C THR A 125 -21.80 -2.63 18.77
N VAL A 126 -23.11 -2.65 19.05
CA VAL A 126 -23.80 -3.85 19.53
C VAL A 126 -23.98 -4.79 18.34
N THR A 127 -23.38 -5.98 18.40
CA THR A 127 -23.39 -6.95 17.28
C THR A 127 -24.03 -8.28 17.65
N VAL A 128 -24.24 -8.54 18.95
CA VAL A 128 -24.80 -9.81 19.41
C VAL A 128 -25.83 -9.55 20.51
N PHE A 129 -26.93 -10.28 20.46
CA PHE A 129 -27.83 -10.47 21.59
C PHE A 129 -27.89 -11.95 21.93
N GLU A 130 -27.72 -12.30 23.21
CA GLU A 130 -27.90 -13.67 23.67
C GLU A 130 -28.93 -13.73 24.80
N GLY A 131 -30.03 -14.42 24.54
CA GLY A 131 -31.17 -14.52 25.45
C GLY A 131 -31.94 -15.80 25.21
N SER A 132 -32.63 -16.31 26.23
CA SER A 132 -33.36 -17.59 26.14
C SER A 132 -32.52 -18.79 25.64
N GLY A 133 -31.21 -18.77 25.90
CA GLY A 133 -30.28 -19.82 25.47
C GLY A 133 -29.97 -19.81 23.97
N GLN A 134 -30.30 -18.74 23.25
CA GLN A 134 -30.00 -18.58 21.83
C GLN A 134 -29.17 -17.31 21.60
N ARG A 135 -28.10 -17.47 20.81
CA ARG A 135 -27.27 -16.37 20.33
C ARG A 135 -27.80 -15.85 18.99
N HIS A 136 -28.03 -14.55 18.92
CA HIS A 136 -28.48 -13.84 17.73
C HIS A 136 -27.42 -12.83 17.31
N ILE A 137 -26.97 -12.92 16.06
CA ILE A 137 -26.10 -11.90 15.45
C ILE A 137 -27.00 -10.78 14.94
N LEU A 138 -26.71 -9.55 15.36
CA LEU A 138 -27.49 -8.36 15.04
C LEU A 138 -26.90 -7.64 13.82
N ASP A 139 -26.81 -8.33 12.69
CA ASP A 139 -26.27 -7.77 11.44
C ASP A 139 -27.23 -6.76 10.80
N ASP A 140 -28.54 -7.04 10.89
CA ASP A 140 -29.62 -6.17 10.43
C ASP A 140 -30.49 -5.77 11.62
N LEU A 141 -30.17 -4.61 12.20
CA LEU A 141 -30.90 -4.08 13.35
C LEU A 141 -32.34 -3.65 12.96
N ASP A 142 -32.61 -3.34 11.69
CA ASP A 142 -33.93 -2.89 11.22
C ASP A 142 -34.96 -4.04 11.26
N ALA A 143 -34.51 -5.30 11.16
CA ALA A 143 -35.34 -6.50 11.21
C ALA A 143 -35.69 -6.98 12.64
N ILE A 144 -35.07 -6.41 13.67
CA ILE A 144 -35.21 -6.84 15.07
C ILE A 144 -36.64 -6.75 15.62
N PRO A 145 -37.42 -5.68 15.36
CA PRO A 145 -38.76 -5.54 15.94
C PRO A 145 -39.69 -6.71 15.64
N ASP A 146 -39.58 -7.30 14.45
CA ASP A 146 -40.46 -8.39 13.99
C ASP A 146 -39.91 -9.78 14.32
N GLN A 147 -38.58 -9.94 14.38
CA GLN A 147 -37.93 -11.25 14.50
C GLN A 147 -37.48 -11.58 15.94
N HIS A 148 -37.16 -10.58 16.76
CA HIS A 148 -36.50 -10.76 18.06
C HIS A 148 -37.06 -9.83 19.15
N PRO A 149 -38.30 -10.06 19.65
CA PRO A 149 -38.96 -9.18 20.61
C PRO A 149 -38.19 -9.06 21.95
N THR A 150 -37.48 -10.11 22.37
CA THR A 150 -36.63 -10.06 23.57
C THR A 150 -35.39 -9.18 23.38
N ALA A 151 -34.78 -9.21 22.19
CA ALA A 151 -33.66 -8.33 21.86
C ALA A 151 -34.12 -6.86 21.86
N LEU A 152 -35.32 -6.59 21.33
CA LEU A 152 -35.94 -5.26 21.37
C LEU A 152 -36.14 -4.78 22.82
N LEU A 153 -36.58 -5.66 23.73
CA LEU A 153 -36.68 -5.33 25.17
C LEU A 153 -35.30 -5.04 25.79
N ALA A 154 -34.28 -5.83 25.48
CA ALA A 154 -32.92 -5.58 25.97
C ALA A 154 -32.35 -4.24 25.48
N LEU A 155 -32.55 -3.91 24.20
CA LEU A 155 -32.15 -2.61 23.63
C LEU A 155 -32.93 -1.45 24.25
N THR A 156 -34.24 -1.63 24.48
CA THR A 156 -35.09 -0.64 25.15
C THR A 156 -34.59 -0.36 26.58
N ALA A 157 -34.33 -1.42 27.35
CA ALA A 157 -33.77 -1.32 28.70
C ALA A 157 -32.38 -0.65 28.68
N GLY A 158 -31.53 -1.01 27.72
CA GLY A 158 -30.21 -0.41 27.52
C GLY A 158 -30.23 1.05 27.06
N ALA A 159 -31.33 1.53 26.45
CA ALA A 159 -31.53 2.92 26.06
C ALA A 159 -32.08 3.80 27.20
N LEU A 160 -32.91 3.21 28.08
CA LEU A 160 -33.46 3.88 29.26
C LEU A 160 -32.44 3.98 30.41
N CYS A 161 -31.73 2.88 30.67
CA CYS A 161 -30.61 2.84 31.60
C CYS A 161 -29.33 3.33 30.90
N ASN A 162 -29.25 4.62 30.59
CA ASN A 162 -28.17 5.17 29.76
C ASN A 162 -28.01 6.69 29.96
N ASP A 163 -26.79 7.16 30.22
CA ASP A 163 -26.52 8.60 30.42
C ASP A 163 -26.07 9.31 29.15
N ALA A 164 -25.72 8.58 28.10
CA ALA A 164 -25.45 9.16 26.80
C ALA A 164 -26.70 9.81 26.17
N ASP A 165 -26.43 10.70 25.23
CA ASP A 165 -27.42 11.38 24.42
C ASP A 165 -27.20 11.11 22.93
N ILE A 166 -28.29 11.17 22.17
CA ILE A 166 -28.33 10.89 20.74
C ILE A 166 -29.09 12.01 20.03
N GLN A 167 -28.46 12.61 19.04
CA GLN A 167 -29.02 13.66 18.21
C GLN A 167 -29.04 13.19 16.76
N VAL A 168 -30.23 13.16 16.18
CA VAL A 168 -30.45 12.80 14.78
C VAL A 168 -30.68 14.09 14.00
N THR A 169 -29.85 14.35 12.98
CA THR A 169 -29.99 15.53 12.12
C THR A 169 -31.18 15.37 11.16
N GLU A 170 -31.62 16.48 10.54
CA GLU A 170 -32.70 16.45 9.53
C GLU A 170 -32.36 15.56 8.32
N ASP A 171 -31.08 15.39 8.01
CA ASP A 171 -30.57 14.52 6.94
C ASP A 171 -30.49 13.03 7.36
N GLY A 172 -30.80 12.71 8.62
CA GLY A 172 -30.77 11.35 9.18
C GLY A 172 -29.42 10.94 9.77
N ASP A 173 -28.43 11.84 9.85
CA ASP A 173 -27.14 11.52 10.47
C ASP A 173 -27.25 11.47 12.00
N VAL A 174 -26.65 10.45 12.59
CA VAL A 174 -26.69 10.21 14.04
C VAL A 174 -25.40 10.68 14.69
N THR A 175 -25.52 11.65 15.59
CA THR A 175 -24.45 12.12 16.47
C THR A 175 -24.75 11.72 17.91
N THR A 176 -23.72 11.38 18.68
CA THR A 176 -23.88 10.88 20.05
C THR A 176 -22.90 11.55 21.00
N ILE A 177 -23.32 11.79 22.23
CA ILE A 177 -22.50 12.36 23.30
C ILE A 177 -22.57 11.41 24.50
N GLY A 178 -21.44 10.92 24.98
CA GLY A 178 -21.38 9.97 26.10
C GLY A 178 -20.23 8.99 25.94
N ASP A 179 -20.14 7.99 26.81
CA ASP A 179 -19.10 6.97 26.66
C ASP A 179 -19.38 6.03 25.46
N PRO A 180 -18.34 5.43 24.85
CA PRO A 180 -18.51 4.57 23.69
C PRO A 180 -19.45 3.37 23.90
N THR A 181 -19.53 2.82 25.12
CA THR A 181 -20.37 1.64 25.39
C THR A 181 -21.85 2.05 25.44
N GLU A 182 -22.14 3.17 26.09
CA GLU A 182 -23.49 3.71 26.19
C GLU A 182 -24.02 4.24 24.86
N THR A 183 -23.20 4.98 24.12
CA THR A 183 -23.55 5.47 22.79
C THR A 183 -23.82 4.32 21.82
N ALA A 184 -23.08 3.20 21.90
CA ALA A 184 -23.35 2.00 21.11
C ALA A 184 -24.76 1.44 21.34
N LEU A 185 -25.22 1.41 22.60
CA LEU A 185 -26.58 0.96 22.95
C LEU A 185 -27.65 1.89 22.36
N LEU A 186 -27.45 3.21 22.41
CA LEU A 186 -28.39 4.18 21.84
C LEU A 186 -28.47 4.07 20.31
N ILE A 187 -27.33 3.91 19.64
CA ILE A 187 -27.27 3.71 18.18
C ILE A 187 -27.98 2.41 17.81
N ALA A 188 -27.74 1.33 18.56
CA ALA A 188 -28.39 0.05 18.32
C ALA A 188 -29.91 0.12 18.53
N ALA A 189 -30.36 0.79 19.58
CA ALA A 189 -31.79 1.03 19.83
C ALA A 189 -32.42 1.85 18.70
N HIS A 190 -31.77 2.94 18.27
CA HIS A 190 -32.26 3.79 17.18
C HIS A 190 -32.39 3.03 15.86
N LYS A 191 -31.35 2.26 15.49
CA LYS A 191 -31.38 1.38 14.30
C LYS A 191 -32.40 0.25 14.42
N ALA A 192 -32.73 -0.19 15.63
CA ALA A 192 -33.84 -1.13 15.86
C ALA A 192 -35.24 -0.46 15.80
N GLY A 193 -35.34 0.76 15.25
CA GLY A 193 -36.59 1.50 15.12
C GLY A 193 -37.08 2.17 16.41
N ILE A 194 -36.27 2.21 17.46
CA ILE A 194 -36.64 2.87 18.73
C ILE A 194 -36.33 4.37 18.63
N ASP A 195 -37.38 5.20 18.65
CA ASP A 195 -37.22 6.63 18.89
C ASP A 195 -36.87 6.87 20.37
N VAL A 196 -35.57 7.00 20.65
CA VAL A 196 -35.02 7.16 22.01
C VAL A 196 -35.56 8.44 22.67
N ALA A 197 -35.73 9.53 21.93
CA ALA A 197 -36.23 10.79 22.48
C ALA A 197 -37.68 10.65 22.90
N SER A 198 -38.53 10.10 22.02
CA SER A 198 -39.92 9.80 22.35
C SER A 198 -40.03 8.79 23.49
N LEU A 199 -39.20 7.75 23.50
CA LEU A 199 -39.17 6.75 24.57
C LEU A 199 -38.91 7.41 25.93
N ARG A 200 -37.87 8.25 26.05
CA ARG A 200 -37.50 8.94 27.29
C ARG A 200 -38.58 9.94 27.75
N ILE A 201 -39.28 10.60 26.82
CA ILE A 201 -40.40 11.50 27.15
C ILE A 201 -41.57 10.73 27.77
N HIS A 202 -41.92 9.57 27.21
CA HIS A 202 -43.08 8.79 27.65
C HIS A 202 -42.74 7.85 28.82
N THR A 203 -41.46 7.65 29.14
CA THR A 203 -40.99 6.87 30.29
C THR A 203 -39.96 7.66 31.11
N PRO A 204 -40.41 8.73 31.78
CA PRO A 204 -39.51 9.63 32.49
C PRO A 204 -38.70 8.90 33.56
N ARG A 205 -37.42 9.25 33.67
CA ARG A 205 -36.51 8.73 34.69
C ARG A 205 -36.87 9.36 36.05
N ALA A 206 -37.36 8.55 36.98
CA ALA A 206 -37.70 8.93 38.35
C ALA A 206 -36.50 8.88 39.31
N GLY A 207 -35.43 8.16 38.94
CA GLY A 207 -34.18 8.10 39.70
C GLY A 207 -33.09 7.27 39.03
N GLU A 208 -31.86 7.42 39.48
CA GLU A 208 -30.69 6.70 38.98
C GLU A 208 -29.66 6.35 40.07
N ARG A 209 -29.06 5.18 39.93
CA ARG A 209 -27.77 4.85 40.53
C ARG A 209 -26.76 4.77 39.38
N PRO A 210 -25.86 5.77 39.24
CA PRO A 210 -24.90 5.81 38.13
C PRO A 210 -23.97 4.59 38.19
N PHE A 211 -23.22 4.36 37.12
CA PHE A 211 -22.24 3.27 37.12
C PHE A 211 -21.24 3.42 38.26
N ASP A 212 -21.01 2.33 38.99
CA ASP A 212 -20.02 2.25 40.06
C ASP A 212 -19.09 1.06 39.83
N SER A 213 -17.78 1.25 40.01
CA SER A 213 -16.76 0.23 39.71
C SER A 213 -16.73 -0.92 40.72
N GLU A 214 -17.19 -0.70 41.96
CA GLU A 214 -17.32 -1.76 42.96
C GLU A 214 -18.54 -2.63 42.67
N ARG A 215 -19.69 -2.00 42.35
CA ARG A 215 -20.94 -2.68 41.98
C ARG A 215 -20.93 -3.26 40.55
N LYS A 216 -20.10 -2.71 39.67
CA LYS A 216 -19.97 -3.03 38.23
C LYS A 216 -21.28 -2.93 37.44
N ARG A 217 -22.18 -2.02 37.81
CA ARG A 217 -23.50 -1.86 37.19
C ARG A 217 -24.06 -0.45 37.37
N MET A 218 -25.00 -0.10 36.52
CA MET A 218 -25.83 1.11 36.53
C MET A 218 -27.30 0.71 36.62
N SER A 219 -28.11 1.52 37.29
CA SER A 219 -29.55 1.27 37.46
C SER A 219 -30.34 2.56 37.28
N THR A 220 -31.47 2.51 36.59
CA THR A 220 -32.40 3.65 36.45
C THR A 220 -33.82 3.21 36.69
N VAL A 221 -34.61 4.08 37.33
CA VAL A 221 -36.02 3.83 37.66
C VAL A 221 -36.90 4.67 36.75
N HIS A 222 -37.88 4.02 36.13
CA HIS A 222 -38.81 4.63 35.17
C HIS A 222 -40.23 4.22 35.52
N GLY A 223 -41.17 5.15 35.48
CA GLY A 223 -42.58 4.83 35.66
C GLY A 223 -43.43 5.96 36.21
N PRO A 224 -44.75 5.75 36.32
CA PRO A 224 -45.46 4.54 35.86
C PRO A 224 -45.45 4.41 34.33
N LEU A 225 -45.30 3.18 33.81
CA LEU A 225 -45.27 2.94 32.36
C LEU A 225 -46.62 3.31 31.71
N PRO A 226 -46.61 4.05 30.58
CA PRO A 226 -47.83 4.55 29.94
C PRO A 226 -48.66 3.41 29.32
N SER A 227 -49.98 3.60 29.21
CA SER A 227 -50.91 2.63 28.62
C SER A 227 -50.59 2.28 27.15
N GLU A 228 -50.17 3.28 26.35
CA GLU A 228 -49.61 3.06 25.02
C GLU A 228 -48.13 2.69 25.12
N ARG A 229 -47.85 1.42 25.45
CA ARG A 229 -46.49 0.88 25.52
C ARG A 229 -45.92 0.72 24.10
N ARG A 230 -44.82 1.43 23.81
CA ARG A 230 -44.07 1.35 22.54
C ARG A 230 -42.82 0.48 22.71
N ALA A 231 -42.28 -0.02 21.58
CA ALA A 231 -41.07 -0.84 21.53
C ALA A 231 -41.15 -2.09 22.44
N GLY A 232 -40.04 -2.50 23.07
CA GLY A 232 -39.98 -3.72 23.89
C GLY A 232 -40.78 -3.66 25.20
N LEU A 233 -41.29 -2.50 25.61
CA LEU A 233 -42.03 -2.32 26.87
C LEU A 233 -43.39 -3.04 26.89
N ALA A 234 -43.94 -3.40 25.73
CA ALA A 234 -45.20 -4.16 25.65
C ALA A 234 -45.14 -5.53 26.37
N LEU A 235 -43.94 -6.00 26.69
CA LEU A 235 -43.69 -7.25 27.41
C LEU A 235 -43.71 -7.10 28.95
N ILE A 236 -43.72 -5.88 29.48
CA ILE A 236 -43.76 -5.60 30.92
C ILE A 236 -45.14 -5.07 31.30
N GLU A 237 -45.70 -5.50 32.43
CA GLU A 237 -47.05 -5.13 32.91
C GLU A 237 -47.35 -3.61 32.85
N GLU A 238 -48.61 -3.27 32.57
CA GLU A 238 -49.08 -1.89 32.43
C GLU A 238 -49.14 -1.18 33.80
N GLY A 239 -48.77 0.10 33.85
CA GLY A 239 -48.79 0.89 35.08
C GLY A 239 -47.67 0.57 36.07
N ALA A 240 -46.79 -0.38 35.76
CA ALA A 240 -45.64 -0.72 36.59
C ALA A 240 -44.63 0.43 36.67
N THR A 241 -44.02 0.62 37.84
CA THR A 241 -42.73 1.29 37.98
C THR A 241 -41.63 0.25 37.81
N VAL A 242 -40.61 0.54 37.00
CA VAL A 242 -39.59 -0.43 36.57
C VAL A 242 -38.19 0.12 36.81
N ALA A 243 -37.36 -0.67 37.46
CA ALA A 243 -35.93 -0.46 37.53
C ALA A 243 -35.25 -1.23 36.39
N PHE A 244 -34.56 -0.54 35.49
CA PHE A 244 -33.67 -1.14 34.49
C PHE A 244 -32.24 -1.13 35.01
N VAL A 245 -31.53 -2.25 34.82
CA VAL A 245 -30.16 -2.43 35.31
C VAL A 245 -29.30 -2.97 34.18
N LYS A 246 -28.11 -2.37 33.99
CA LYS A 246 -27.09 -2.89 33.08
C LYS A 246 -25.73 -2.98 33.75
N GLY A 247 -24.92 -3.97 33.40
CA GLY A 247 -23.62 -4.15 34.04
C GLY A 247 -22.89 -5.43 33.65
N ALA A 248 -21.78 -5.70 34.33
CA ALA A 248 -21.05 -6.95 34.16
C ALA A 248 -21.86 -8.14 34.71
N ILE A 249 -21.75 -9.30 34.07
CA ILE A 249 -22.47 -10.52 34.47
C ILE A 249 -22.11 -10.97 35.88
N ASP A 250 -20.83 -10.91 36.25
CA ASP A 250 -20.38 -11.21 37.61
C ASP A 250 -21.07 -10.35 38.69
N GLY A 251 -21.45 -9.12 38.34
CA GLY A 251 -22.14 -8.19 39.25
C GLY A 251 -23.67 -8.33 39.25
N LEU A 252 -24.25 -8.76 38.12
CA LEU A 252 -25.71 -8.90 37.92
C LEU A 252 -26.25 -10.26 38.35
N LEU A 253 -25.54 -11.33 38.01
CA LEU A 253 -26.02 -12.70 38.17
C LEU A 253 -26.26 -13.10 39.64
N PRO A 254 -25.46 -12.65 40.63
CA PRO A 254 -25.75 -12.91 42.05
C PRO A 254 -27.09 -12.31 42.53
N LEU A 255 -27.56 -11.23 41.90
CA LEU A 255 -28.78 -10.50 42.27
C LEU A 255 -30.00 -10.94 41.43
N THR A 256 -29.77 -11.83 40.46
CA THR A 256 -30.79 -12.33 39.53
C THR A 256 -31.55 -13.49 40.16
N THR A 257 -32.88 -13.41 40.18
CA THR A 257 -33.77 -14.48 40.65
C THR A 257 -34.61 -15.09 39.53
N HIS A 258 -34.82 -14.31 38.45
CA HIS A 258 -35.58 -14.75 37.29
C HIS A 258 -34.78 -14.47 36.01
N VAL A 259 -35.07 -15.21 34.96
CA VAL A 259 -34.53 -15.02 33.62
C VAL A 259 -35.68 -14.97 32.63
N TRP A 260 -35.55 -14.13 31.60
CA TRP A 260 -36.55 -14.02 30.56
C TRP A 260 -36.42 -15.19 29.56
N LEU A 261 -37.37 -16.13 29.64
CA LEU A 261 -37.43 -17.32 28.81
C LEU A 261 -38.79 -17.41 28.12
N HIS A 262 -38.79 -17.68 26.82
CA HIS A 262 -40.01 -17.95 26.04
C HIS A 262 -41.11 -16.86 26.19
N GLY A 263 -40.71 -15.59 26.34
CA GLY A 263 -41.62 -14.45 26.45
C GLY A 263 -42.20 -14.20 27.85
N LYS A 264 -41.63 -14.81 28.91
CA LYS A 264 -42.03 -14.59 30.31
C LYS A 264 -40.84 -14.68 31.27
N ALA A 265 -41.00 -14.13 32.47
CA ALA A 265 -40.02 -14.28 33.54
C ALA A 265 -40.17 -15.64 34.23
N GLU A 266 -39.12 -16.46 34.22
CA GLU A 266 -39.07 -17.76 34.92
C GLU A 266 -37.97 -17.77 35.99
N PRO A 267 -38.14 -18.50 37.11
CA PRO A 267 -37.10 -18.61 38.13
C PRO A 267 -35.79 -19.17 37.55
N ILE A 268 -34.65 -18.55 37.88
CA ILE A 268 -33.34 -19.01 37.42
C ILE A 268 -32.97 -20.33 38.11
N THR A 269 -32.67 -21.38 37.34
CA THR A 269 -32.12 -22.63 37.88
C THR A 269 -30.59 -22.62 37.84
N PRO A 270 -29.91 -23.53 38.58
CA PRO A 270 -28.46 -23.68 38.48
C PRO A 270 -27.96 -23.94 37.05
N GLU A 271 -28.71 -24.70 36.25
CA GLU A 271 -28.35 -25.00 34.86
C GLU A 271 -28.40 -23.76 33.97
N GLU A 272 -29.42 -22.89 34.13
CA GLU A 272 -29.47 -21.59 33.45
C GLU A 272 -28.31 -20.68 33.86
N ARG A 273 -27.96 -20.68 35.15
CA ARG A 273 -26.84 -19.87 35.66
C ARG A 273 -25.52 -20.28 35.02
N ASP A 274 -25.25 -21.58 34.93
CA ASP A 274 -24.04 -22.10 34.27
C ASP A 274 -24.05 -21.81 32.77
N ARG A 275 -25.22 -21.91 32.11
CA ARG A 275 -25.39 -21.56 30.69
C ARG A 275 -25.08 -20.08 30.43
N ILE A 276 -25.56 -19.17 31.28
CA ILE A 276 -25.30 -17.72 31.15
C ILE A 276 -23.82 -17.40 31.35
N ASN A 277 -23.16 -18.05 32.31
CA ASN A 277 -21.71 -17.89 32.50
C ASN A 277 -20.94 -18.40 31.29
N ALA A 278 -21.28 -19.56 30.76
CA ALA A 278 -20.67 -20.10 29.54
C ALA A 278 -20.88 -19.18 28.33
N ALA A 279 -22.06 -18.59 28.18
CA ALA A 279 -22.36 -17.61 27.14
C ALA A 279 -21.48 -16.35 27.27
N ASN A 280 -21.36 -15.81 28.48
CA ASN A 280 -20.47 -14.67 28.77
C ASN A 280 -19.01 -14.99 28.41
N ASP A 281 -18.51 -16.16 28.80
CA ASP A 281 -17.13 -16.58 28.54
C ASP A 281 -16.88 -16.80 27.05
N ASN A 282 -17.82 -17.41 26.33
CA ASN A 282 -17.72 -17.63 24.88
C ASN A 282 -17.70 -16.30 24.11
N LEU A 283 -18.59 -15.36 24.45
CA LEU A 283 -18.60 -14.03 23.82
C LEU A 283 -17.32 -13.25 24.14
N ALA A 284 -16.84 -13.32 25.38
CA ALA A 284 -15.57 -12.71 25.76
C ALA A 284 -14.37 -13.33 25.01
N ALA A 285 -14.40 -14.64 24.77
CA ALA A 285 -13.39 -15.35 23.97
C ALA A 285 -13.39 -14.92 22.50
N ASP A 286 -14.55 -14.55 21.96
CA ASP A 286 -14.71 -13.93 20.63
C ASP A 286 -14.25 -12.45 20.60
N GLY A 287 -13.72 -11.93 21.71
CA GLY A 287 -13.26 -10.55 21.83
C GLY A 287 -14.37 -9.53 22.02
N VAL A 288 -15.60 -9.98 22.28
CA VAL A 288 -16.78 -9.14 22.45
C VAL A 288 -16.87 -8.69 23.91
N ARG A 289 -17.12 -7.40 24.13
CA ARG A 289 -17.46 -6.88 25.46
C ARG A 289 -18.90 -7.23 25.78
N VAL A 290 -19.12 -8.00 26.84
CA VAL A 290 -20.46 -8.47 27.24
C VAL A 290 -21.06 -7.54 28.29
N LEU A 291 -22.32 -7.16 28.09
CA LEU A 291 -23.11 -6.39 29.05
C LEU A 291 -24.41 -7.13 29.34
N GLY A 292 -24.66 -7.45 30.61
CA GLY A 292 -25.95 -7.98 31.03
C GLY A 292 -26.97 -6.86 31.12
N VAL A 293 -28.20 -7.15 30.71
CA VAL A 293 -29.33 -6.24 30.84
C VAL A 293 -30.46 -6.96 31.58
N ALA A 294 -30.96 -6.31 32.63
CA ALA A 294 -32.00 -6.84 33.50
C ALA A 294 -33.02 -5.76 33.83
N TYR A 295 -34.18 -6.18 34.32
CA TYR A 295 -35.17 -5.28 34.88
C TYR A 295 -35.79 -5.86 36.15
N ARG A 296 -36.46 -4.99 36.91
CA ARG A 296 -37.32 -5.36 38.02
C ARG A 296 -38.53 -4.44 38.08
N VAL A 297 -39.72 -5.03 38.26
CA VAL A 297 -40.93 -4.29 38.61
C VAL A 297 -40.87 -3.94 40.10
N ILE A 298 -41.14 -2.69 40.44
CA ILE A 298 -41.13 -2.17 41.81
C ILE A 298 -42.48 -1.51 42.15
N ASP A 299 -42.89 -1.65 43.41
CA ASP A 299 -44.19 -1.16 43.91
C ASP A 299 -44.14 0.31 44.37
N THR A 300 -42.94 0.89 44.48
CA THR A 300 -42.71 2.24 45.03
C THR A 300 -41.86 3.07 44.08
N ASP A 301 -42.21 4.34 43.95
CA ASP A 301 -41.46 5.30 43.14
C ASP A 301 -40.13 5.71 43.80
N GLY A 302 -39.10 5.94 42.98
CA GLY A 302 -37.80 6.45 43.41
C GLY A 302 -36.73 5.38 43.69
N ILE A 303 -35.58 5.84 44.18
CA ILE A 303 -34.43 4.97 44.49
C ILE A 303 -34.51 4.52 45.95
N HIS A 304 -34.48 3.22 46.18
CA HIS A 304 -34.25 2.62 47.49
C HIS A 304 -33.26 1.46 47.38
N ASP A 305 -32.77 0.94 48.51
CA ASP A 305 -31.66 -0.02 48.51
C ASP A 305 -31.97 -1.33 47.79
N GLU A 306 -33.24 -1.73 47.79
CA GLU A 306 -33.68 -2.98 47.17
C GLU A 306 -33.91 -2.92 45.66
N ILE A 307 -33.73 -1.80 44.95
CA ILE A 307 -34.05 -1.74 43.50
C ILE A 307 -33.20 -2.69 42.64
N GLU A 308 -32.03 -3.10 43.16
CA GLU A 308 -31.08 -3.98 42.46
C GLU A 308 -31.19 -5.45 42.90
N ASP A 309 -32.08 -5.80 43.82
CA ASP A 309 -32.30 -7.19 44.25
C ASP A 309 -33.34 -7.88 43.38
N ARG A 310 -33.39 -9.23 43.39
CA ARG A 310 -34.46 -10.01 42.72
C ARG A 310 -34.68 -9.61 41.25
N LEU A 311 -33.60 -9.41 40.51
CA LEU A 311 -33.65 -8.99 39.12
C LEU A 311 -34.16 -10.11 38.20
N THR A 312 -34.81 -9.70 37.10
CA THR A 312 -35.10 -10.54 35.94
C THR A 312 -34.09 -10.23 34.85
N LEU A 313 -33.17 -11.15 34.57
CA LEU A 313 -32.20 -11.00 33.48
C LEU A 313 -32.89 -11.16 32.13
N ILE A 314 -32.81 -10.14 31.27
CA ILE A 314 -33.38 -10.16 29.92
C ILE A 314 -32.44 -10.92 28.98
N GLY A 315 -31.14 -10.63 29.05
CA GLY A 315 -30.12 -11.27 28.23
C GLY A 315 -28.79 -10.52 28.27
N LEU A 316 -27.91 -10.92 27.36
CA LEU A 316 -26.56 -10.39 27.16
C LEU A 316 -26.54 -9.57 25.86
N LEU A 317 -25.94 -8.39 25.92
CA LEU A 317 -25.59 -7.60 24.73
C LEU A 317 -24.08 -7.67 24.52
N GLY A 318 -23.68 -8.14 23.34
CA GLY A 318 -22.30 -8.17 22.90
C GLY A 318 -21.96 -6.91 22.12
N ILE A 319 -20.92 -6.21 22.58
CA ILE A 319 -20.46 -4.94 22.03
C ILE A 319 -19.00 -5.09 21.58
N ILE A 320 -18.70 -4.75 20.34
CA ILE A 320 -17.35 -4.81 19.79
C ILE A 320 -17.07 -3.56 18.96
N ASP A 321 -15.80 -3.20 18.81
CA ASP A 321 -15.37 -2.28 17.75
C ASP A 321 -15.18 -3.12 16.46
N PRO A 322 -16.14 -3.09 15.52
CA PRO A 322 -16.17 -4.03 14.42
C PRO A 322 -15.01 -3.78 13.44
N PRO A 323 -14.44 -4.84 12.85
CA PRO A 323 -13.48 -4.69 11.76
C PRO A 323 -14.13 -3.99 10.56
N ARG A 324 -13.30 -3.29 9.79
CA ARG A 324 -13.71 -2.72 8.51
C ARG A 324 -13.90 -3.85 7.48
N PRO A 325 -15.02 -3.92 6.74
CA PRO A 325 -15.25 -4.96 5.73
C PRO A 325 -14.11 -5.07 4.70
N GLU A 326 -13.60 -3.92 4.26
CA GLU A 326 -12.50 -3.81 3.30
C GLU A 326 -11.14 -4.26 3.86
N ALA A 327 -10.94 -4.24 5.18
CA ALA A 327 -9.67 -4.66 5.80
C ALA A 327 -9.39 -6.15 5.56
N ARG A 328 -10.42 -7.00 5.62
CA ARG A 328 -10.30 -8.44 5.33
C ARG A 328 -9.78 -8.69 3.91
N THR A 329 -10.38 -8.03 2.92
CA THR A 329 -9.98 -8.17 1.50
C THR A 329 -8.57 -7.61 1.27
N ALA A 330 -8.24 -6.49 1.92
CA ALA A 330 -6.93 -5.88 1.86
C ALA A 330 -5.84 -6.78 2.46
N ILE A 331 -6.09 -7.44 3.59
CA ILE A 331 -5.16 -8.39 4.22
C ILE A 331 -4.99 -9.64 3.36
N ALA A 332 -6.06 -10.17 2.77
CA ALA A 332 -5.97 -11.27 1.82
C ALA A 332 -5.07 -10.91 0.62
N THR A 333 -5.24 -9.69 0.07
CA THR A 333 -4.39 -9.17 -1.01
C THR A 333 -2.92 -9.04 -0.58
N CYS A 334 -2.66 -8.62 0.67
CA CYS A 334 -1.30 -8.59 1.22
C CYS A 334 -0.69 -9.99 1.28
N ASN A 335 -1.45 -10.98 1.78
CA ASN A 335 -1.00 -12.37 1.88
C ASN A 335 -0.67 -12.95 0.49
N ASP A 336 -1.54 -12.73 -0.51
CA ASP A 336 -1.29 -13.13 -1.91
C ASP A 336 -0.05 -12.45 -2.50
N ALA A 337 0.19 -11.20 -2.11
CA ALA A 337 1.37 -10.41 -2.49
C ALA A 337 2.63 -10.79 -1.70
N GLY A 338 2.57 -11.77 -0.79
CA GLY A 338 3.67 -12.20 0.07
C GLY A 338 4.09 -11.16 1.12
N ILE A 339 3.18 -10.25 1.50
CA ILE A 339 3.38 -9.23 2.53
C ILE A 339 2.75 -9.73 3.82
N ARG A 340 3.52 -9.77 4.91
CA ARG A 340 3.03 -10.21 6.22
C ARG A 340 2.43 -9.02 6.97
N VAL A 341 1.22 -9.20 7.49
CA VAL A 341 0.56 -8.20 8.34
C VAL A 341 0.75 -8.57 9.81
N LEU A 342 1.18 -7.61 10.63
CA LEU A 342 1.27 -7.73 12.08
C LEU A 342 0.25 -6.78 12.71
N MET A 343 -0.50 -7.27 13.70
CA MET A 343 -1.34 -6.44 14.55
C MET A 343 -0.56 -6.06 15.81
N ILE A 344 -0.43 -4.77 16.08
CA ILE A 344 0.27 -4.22 17.24
C ILE A 344 -0.70 -3.31 18.01
N THR A 345 -1.22 -3.75 19.15
CA THR A 345 -2.34 -3.09 19.82
C THR A 345 -2.23 -3.03 21.34
N GLY A 346 -2.82 -1.99 21.95
CA GLY A 346 -2.96 -1.89 23.41
C GLY A 346 -4.01 -2.83 24.02
N ASP A 347 -4.81 -3.49 23.19
CA ASP A 347 -5.93 -4.33 23.60
C ASP A 347 -5.53 -5.60 24.37
N HIS A 348 -6.54 -6.25 24.97
CA HIS A 348 -6.37 -7.55 25.61
C HIS A 348 -5.94 -8.61 24.58
N PRO A 349 -5.00 -9.53 24.94
CA PRO A 349 -4.49 -10.56 24.02
C PRO A 349 -5.57 -11.41 23.34
N LEU A 350 -6.60 -11.84 24.10
CA LEU A 350 -7.71 -12.64 23.58
C LEU A 350 -8.51 -11.90 22.50
N THR A 351 -8.91 -10.65 22.78
CA THR A 351 -9.64 -9.80 21.83
C THR A 351 -8.82 -9.50 20.58
N ALA A 352 -7.56 -9.12 20.75
CA ALA A 352 -6.66 -8.86 19.63
C ALA A 352 -6.54 -10.10 18.71
N ARG A 353 -6.40 -11.29 19.30
CA ARG A 353 -6.30 -12.53 18.53
C ARG A 353 -7.61 -12.93 17.85
N ALA A 354 -8.76 -12.71 18.49
CA ALA A 354 -10.07 -12.95 17.87
C ALA A 354 -10.24 -12.11 16.61
N ILE A 355 -9.97 -10.80 16.70
CA ILE A 355 -10.03 -9.87 15.55
C ILE A 355 -8.97 -10.23 14.49
N ALA A 356 -7.76 -10.60 14.90
CA ALA A 356 -6.70 -10.99 13.95
C ALA A 356 -7.06 -12.25 13.15
N ARG A 357 -7.71 -13.23 13.77
CA ARG A 357 -8.24 -14.42 13.08
C ARG A 357 -9.40 -14.06 12.16
N GLU A 358 -10.32 -13.23 12.65
CA GLU A 358 -11.43 -12.77 11.83
C GLU A 358 -10.92 -12.10 10.56
N LEU A 359 -9.95 -11.19 10.67
CA LEU A 359 -9.37 -10.46 9.54
C LEU A 359 -8.43 -11.29 8.64
N GLY A 360 -8.04 -12.51 9.04
CA GLY A 360 -7.11 -13.36 8.30
C GLY A 360 -5.63 -12.98 8.46
N ILE A 361 -5.28 -12.25 9.52
CA ILE A 361 -3.89 -11.97 9.93
C ILE A 361 -3.26 -13.23 10.55
N VAL A 362 -4.07 -14.00 11.28
CA VAL A 362 -3.71 -15.30 11.86
C VAL A 362 -4.54 -16.37 11.15
N GLY A 363 -3.87 -17.37 10.59
CA GLY A 363 -4.55 -18.49 9.91
C GLY A 363 -5.43 -19.30 10.87
N ALA A 364 -6.43 -20.00 10.35
CA ALA A 364 -7.31 -20.84 11.17
C ALA A 364 -6.54 -21.92 11.96
N ASP A 365 -5.50 -22.48 11.34
CA ASP A 365 -4.62 -23.50 11.92
C ASP A 365 -3.43 -22.92 12.69
N ASP A 366 -3.30 -21.59 12.75
CA ASP A 366 -2.20 -20.93 13.44
C ASP A 366 -2.47 -20.83 14.95
N HIS A 367 -1.79 -21.71 15.70
CA HIS A 367 -1.86 -21.78 17.15
C HIS A 367 -0.84 -20.88 17.85
N THR A 368 -0.06 -20.08 17.13
CA THR A 368 0.94 -19.19 17.72
C THR A 368 0.26 -18.22 18.69
N PRO A 369 0.72 -18.14 19.96
CA PRO A 369 0.14 -17.22 20.93
C PRO A 369 0.51 -15.78 20.59
N SER A 370 -0.36 -14.85 20.99
CA SER A 370 -0.03 -13.42 21.00
C SER A 370 1.05 -13.13 22.03
N VAL A 371 1.99 -12.26 21.69
CA VAL A 371 3.03 -11.78 22.62
C VAL A 371 2.58 -10.48 23.27
N THR A 372 2.75 -10.36 24.58
CA THR A 372 2.35 -9.19 25.36
C THR A 372 3.51 -8.21 25.56
N GLY A 373 3.20 -6.93 25.80
CA GLY A 373 4.21 -5.92 26.15
C GLY A 373 5.12 -6.35 27.30
N ARG A 374 4.56 -6.96 28.35
CA ARG A 374 5.34 -7.46 29.50
C ARG A 374 6.32 -8.57 29.12
N GLU A 375 5.96 -9.43 28.15
CA GLU A 375 6.87 -10.45 27.63
C GLU A 375 8.00 -9.81 26.81
N ILE A 376 7.70 -8.76 26.04
CA ILE A 376 8.73 -8.01 25.28
C ILE A 376 9.73 -7.35 26.23
N GLU A 377 9.29 -6.78 27.37
CA GLU A 377 10.18 -6.12 28.34
C GLU A 377 11.28 -7.05 28.85
N VAL A 378 10.96 -8.33 29.05
CA VAL A 378 11.92 -9.33 29.57
C VAL A 378 12.72 -10.03 28.47
N MET A 379 12.32 -9.88 27.20
CA MET A 379 13.06 -10.43 26.06
C MET A 379 14.32 -9.62 25.79
N ASP A 380 15.44 -10.33 25.60
CA ASP A 380 16.61 -9.75 24.96
C ASP A 380 16.39 -9.55 23.45
N ASP A 381 17.34 -8.92 22.76
CA ASP A 381 17.20 -8.58 21.35
C ASP A 381 17.15 -9.84 20.44
N ASP A 382 17.85 -10.92 20.80
CA ASP A 382 17.85 -12.18 20.04
C ASP A 382 16.51 -12.92 20.18
N GLN A 383 15.96 -12.96 21.38
CA GLN A 383 14.64 -13.50 21.67
C GLN A 383 13.55 -12.70 20.95
N LEU A 384 13.64 -11.36 20.99
CA LEU A 384 12.69 -10.50 20.29
C LEU A 384 12.78 -10.71 18.77
N MET A 385 13.98 -10.86 18.21
CA MET A 385 14.15 -11.21 16.80
C MET A 385 13.44 -12.52 16.44
N LEU A 386 13.55 -13.57 17.27
CA LEU A 386 12.83 -14.82 17.02
C LEU A 386 11.30 -14.65 17.13
N ALA A 387 10.84 -13.87 18.11
CA ALA A 387 9.42 -13.61 18.33
C ALA A 387 8.79 -12.86 17.14
N VAL A 388 9.41 -11.78 16.66
CA VAL A 388 8.87 -11.00 15.53
C VAL A 388 8.81 -11.80 14.23
N LYS A 389 9.62 -12.87 14.09
CA LYS A 389 9.60 -13.75 12.92
C LYS A 389 8.37 -14.67 12.86
N THR A 390 7.81 -15.04 14.00
CA THR A 390 6.75 -16.06 14.10
C THR A 390 5.40 -15.50 14.56
N THR A 391 5.40 -14.48 15.41
CA THR A 391 4.18 -13.92 16.01
C THR A 391 3.60 -12.79 15.17
N SER A 392 2.31 -12.88 14.81
CA SER A 392 1.60 -11.82 14.07
C SER A 392 0.74 -10.90 14.95
N VAL A 393 0.59 -11.19 16.25
CA VAL A 393 -0.24 -10.39 17.18
C VAL A 393 0.56 -10.00 18.42
N PHE A 394 0.75 -8.69 18.60
CA PHE A 394 1.35 -8.08 19.78
C PHE A 394 0.31 -7.26 20.53
N ALA A 395 0.08 -7.59 21.80
CA ALA A 395 -1.00 -7.05 22.62
C ALA A 395 -0.48 -6.34 23.87
N ARG A 396 -1.27 -5.41 24.44
CA ARG A 396 -0.86 -4.57 25.59
C ARG A 396 0.53 -3.96 25.42
N VAL A 397 0.83 -3.47 24.22
CA VAL A 397 2.13 -2.89 23.86
C VAL A 397 2.19 -1.40 24.14
N SER A 398 3.37 -0.94 24.61
CA SER A 398 3.67 0.46 24.87
C SER A 398 4.36 1.09 23.65
N PRO A 399 4.52 2.44 23.61
CA PRO A 399 5.28 3.13 22.56
C PRO A 399 6.68 2.54 22.32
N GLU A 400 7.40 2.24 23.40
CA GLU A 400 8.76 1.69 23.37
C GLU A 400 8.77 0.28 22.77
N HIS A 401 7.76 -0.53 23.07
CA HIS A 401 7.60 -1.85 22.49
C HIS A 401 7.36 -1.79 20.99
N LYS A 402 6.52 -0.85 20.51
CA LYS A 402 6.31 -0.63 19.07
C LYS A 402 7.64 -0.32 18.36
N LEU A 403 8.44 0.57 18.95
CA LEU A 403 9.77 0.92 18.42
C LEU A 403 10.73 -0.28 18.40
N ARG A 404 10.78 -1.08 19.45
CA ARG A 404 11.62 -2.30 19.52
C ARG A 404 11.23 -3.33 18.48
N ILE A 405 9.93 -3.57 18.28
CA ILE A 405 9.41 -4.49 17.25
C ILE A 405 9.86 -4.05 15.85
N VAL A 406 9.68 -2.76 15.52
CA VAL A 406 10.09 -2.20 14.22
C VAL A 406 11.59 -2.36 14.01
N ARG A 407 12.42 -2.08 15.03
CA ARG A 407 13.88 -2.26 14.95
C ARG A 407 14.28 -3.72 14.72
N ALA A 408 13.66 -4.66 15.42
CA ALA A 408 13.94 -6.08 15.29
C ALA A 408 13.59 -6.61 13.89
N LEU A 409 12.46 -6.19 13.32
CA LEU A 409 12.07 -6.53 11.94
C LEU A 409 13.07 -5.97 10.92
N ARG A 410 13.42 -4.69 11.04
CA ARG A 410 14.41 -4.05 10.13
C ARG A 410 15.79 -4.70 10.23
N ALA A 411 16.22 -5.11 11.42
CA ALA A 411 17.49 -5.81 11.63
C ALA A 411 17.53 -7.17 10.91
N GLN A 412 16.38 -7.78 10.62
CA GLN A 412 16.26 -9.01 9.83
C GLN A 412 16.25 -8.76 8.31
N GLY A 413 16.35 -7.51 7.88
CA GLY A 413 16.28 -7.13 6.46
C GLY A 413 14.87 -7.01 5.91
N GLU A 414 13.84 -7.02 6.77
CA GLU A 414 12.47 -6.72 6.37
C GLU A 414 12.31 -5.22 6.06
N VAL A 415 11.48 -4.89 5.07
CA VAL A 415 11.06 -3.52 4.78
C VAL A 415 9.73 -3.28 5.48
N VAL A 416 9.78 -2.46 6.53
CA VAL A 416 8.67 -2.32 7.48
C VAL A 416 7.87 -1.06 7.19
N ALA A 417 6.57 -1.24 6.93
CA ALA A 417 5.59 -0.16 7.02
C ALA A 417 4.93 -0.20 8.40
N MET A 418 4.86 0.94 9.09
CA MET A 418 4.20 1.08 10.39
C MET A 418 3.03 2.05 10.29
N THR A 419 1.87 1.70 10.85
CA THR A 419 0.73 2.61 10.97
C THR A 419 0.56 3.13 12.39
N GLY A 420 0.01 4.34 12.52
CA GLY A 420 -0.29 4.92 13.83
C GLY A 420 -1.10 6.21 13.72
N ASP A 421 -1.72 6.59 14.82
CA ASP A 421 -2.57 7.78 14.95
C ASP A 421 -2.15 8.65 16.16
N GLY A 422 -1.51 8.05 17.17
CA GLY A 422 -1.12 8.71 18.40
C GLY A 422 0.25 9.39 18.34
N VAL A 423 0.46 10.34 19.26
CA VAL A 423 1.79 10.89 19.60
C VAL A 423 2.76 9.76 20.01
N ASN A 424 2.19 8.73 20.63
CA ASN A 424 2.85 7.51 21.07
C ASN A 424 3.44 6.68 19.92
N ASP A 425 2.90 6.78 18.71
CA ASP A 425 3.36 5.99 17.57
C ASP A 425 4.45 6.70 16.78
N ALA A 426 4.60 8.02 16.96
CA ALA A 426 5.52 8.85 16.21
C ALA A 426 6.97 8.32 16.20
N PRO A 427 7.56 7.82 17.31
CA PRO A 427 8.89 7.20 17.25
C PRO A 427 8.96 5.97 16.33
N ALA A 428 7.96 5.08 16.41
CA ALA A 428 7.91 3.87 15.59
C ALA A 428 7.64 4.19 14.11
N LEU A 429 6.75 5.15 13.84
CA LEU A 429 6.50 5.70 12.50
C LEU A 429 7.78 6.26 11.88
N ARG A 430 8.57 7.00 12.65
CA ARG A 430 9.82 7.60 12.21
C ARG A 430 10.91 6.57 11.93
N GLN A 431 10.94 5.50 12.74
CA GLN A 431 11.94 4.43 12.65
C GLN A 431 11.63 3.42 11.54
N ALA A 432 10.36 3.25 11.16
CA ALA A 432 9.97 2.37 10.07
C ALA A 432 10.61 2.81 8.74
N ASP A 433 10.72 1.88 7.79
CA ASP A 433 11.13 2.26 6.43
C ASP A 433 10.05 3.10 5.74
N ILE A 434 8.78 2.89 6.15
CA ILE A 434 7.65 3.75 5.82
C ILE A 434 6.75 3.98 7.05
N GLY A 435 6.65 5.23 7.49
CA GLY A 435 5.65 5.66 8.45
C GLY A 435 4.33 6.05 7.76
N VAL A 436 3.21 5.50 8.23
CA VAL A 436 1.85 5.81 7.73
C VAL A 436 0.99 6.36 8.87
N ALA A 437 0.56 7.61 8.77
CA ALA A 437 -0.32 8.24 9.76
C ALA A 437 -1.78 8.26 9.31
N MET A 438 -2.69 8.16 10.28
CA MET A 438 -4.12 8.42 10.07
C MET A 438 -4.37 9.93 9.85
N GLY A 439 -5.23 10.27 8.90
CA GLY A 439 -5.55 11.63 8.49
C GLY A 439 -6.64 12.27 9.32
N ILE A 440 -7.67 11.51 9.70
CA ILE A 440 -8.81 12.01 10.46
C ILE A 440 -8.51 11.92 11.95
N THR A 441 -8.21 10.72 12.45
CA THR A 441 -7.93 10.44 13.87
C THR A 441 -6.51 10.78 14.30
N GLY A 442 -5.56 10.82 13.36
CA GLY A 442 -4.15 11.02 13.69
C GLY A 442 -3.83 12.41 14.23
N THR A 443 -3.01 12.45 15.28
CA THR A 443 -2.46 13.67 15.87
C THR A 443 -1.46 14.35 14.92
N ASP A 444 -1.28 15.65 15.04
CA ASP A 444 -0.31 16.38 14.20
C ASP A 444 1.12 15.83 14.35
N VAL A 445 1.50 15.38 15.55
CA VAL A 445 2.80 14.74 15.79
C VAL A 445 2.95 13.44 14.98
N SER A 446 1.92 12.60 14.95
CA SER A 446 1.95 11.36 14.14
C SER A 446 2.07 11.68 12.63
N LYS A 447 1.32 12.68 12.15
CA LYS A 447 1.32 13.12 10.76
C LYS A 447 2.66 13.73 10.33
N GLU A 448 3.33 14.46 11.22
CA GLU A 448 4.68 15.01 10.98
C GLU A 448 5.78 13.93 11.00
N ALA A 449 5.62 12.90 11.83
CA ALA A 449 6.57 11.81 11.92
C ALA A 449 6.53 10.88 10.69
N ALA A 450 5.32 10.69 10.12
CA ALA A 450 5.05 9.79 9.01
C ALA A 450 5.50 10.33 7.63
N ASP A 451 5.71 9.40 6.69
CA ASP A 451 6.04 9.71 5.31
C ASP A 451 4.79 9.77 4.41
N ILE A 452 3.71 9.10 4.83
CA ILE A 452 2.41 9.04 4.16
C ILE A 452 1.30 9.32 5.17
N VAL A 453 0.26 10.04 4.75
CA VAL A 453 -0.95 10.30 5.55
C VAL A 453 -2.17 9.78 4.79
N LEU A 454 -2.97 8.91 5.43
CA LEU A 454 -4.20 8.36 4.86
C LEU A 454 -5.37 9.28 5.16
N ARG A 455 -5.97 9.92 4.17
CA ARG A 455 -7.05 10.90 4.39
C ARG A 455 -8.37 10.29 4.83
N ASP A 456 -8.49 8.97 4.77
CA ASP A 456 -9.69 8.18 5.02
C ASP A 456 -9.53 7.19 6.18
N ASP A 457 -8.37 7.16 6.84
CA ASP A 457 -8.02 6.24 7.93
C ASP A 457 -8.21 4.76 7.58
N ASN A 458 -8.01 4.39 6.30
CA ASN A 458 -8.35 3.06 5.81
C ASN A 458 -7.12 2.20 5.50
N PHE A 459 -7.05 1.00 6.10
CA PHE A 459 -6.01 0.01 5.78
C PHE A 459 -5.95 -0.37 4.30
N ALA A 460 -7.10 -0.44 3.60
CA ALA A 460 -7.15 -0.76 2.17
C ALA A 460 -6.35 0.26 1.32
N THR A 461 -6.28 1.51 1.77
CA THR A 461 -5.53 2.57 1.10
C THR A 461 -4.02 2.31 1.14
N ILE A 462 -3.50 1.69 2.21
CA ILE A 462 -2.11 1.24 2.30
C ILE A 462 -1.82 0.21 1.20
N VAL A 463 -2.69 -0.78 1.05
CA VAL A 463 -2.53 -1.84 0.04
C VAL A 463 -2.54 -1.27 -1.37
N SER A 464 -3.47 -0.36 -1.66
CA SER A 464 -3.52 0.33 -2.96
C SER A 464 -2.29 1.22 -3.22
N SER A 465 -1.64 1.69 -2.16
CA SER A 465 -0.40 2.47 -2.24
C SER A 465 0.81 1.56 -2.44
N VAL A 466 0.84 0.37 -1.83
CA VAL A 466 1.86 -0.65 -2.14
C VAL A 466 1.80 -1.07 -3.61
N GLU A 467 0.59 -1.26 -4.16
CA GLU A 467 0.39 -1.51 -5.59
C GLU A 467 1.06 -0.42 -6.44
N GLU A 468 0.75 0.86 -6.22
CA GLU A 468 1.31 1.96 -7.02
C GLU A 468 2.84 2.10 -6.80
N GLY A 469 3.35 1.83 -5.59
CA GLY A 469 4.78 1.78 -5.32
C GLY A 469 5.49 0.71 -6.17
N ARG A 470 4.88 -0.47 -6.32
CA ARG A 470 5.38 -1.54 -7.21
C ARG A 470 5.35 -1.14 -8.68
N VAL A 471 4.30 -0.43 -9.12
CA VAL A 471 4.18 0.10 -10.49
C VAL A 471 5.30 1.07 -10.80
N ILE A 472 5.59 2.00 -9.87
CA ILE A 472 6.68 2.96 -10.02
C ILE A 472 8.01 2.21 -10.14
N TYR A 473 8.27 1.24 -9.27
CA TYR A 473 9.50 0.45 -9.33
C TYR A 473 9.66 -0.26 -10.69
N ASP A 474 8.61 -0.92 -11.18
CA ASP A 474 8.61 -1.62 -12.47
C ASP A 474 8.88 -0.64 -13.63
N ASN A 475 8.27 0.56 -13.61
CA ASN A 475 8.48 1.58 -14.63
C ASN A 475 9.90 2.15 -14.62
N LEU A 476 10.47 2.40 -13.44
CA LEU A 476 11.86 2.86 -13.31
C LEU A 476 12.84 1.78 -13.76
N ARG A 477 12.59 0.53 -13.41
CA ARG A 477 13.38 -0.61 -13.88
C ARG A 477 13.32 -0.73 -15.41
N ARG A 478 12.14 -0.61 -16.02
CA ARG A 478 11.98 -0.60 -17.49
C ARG A 478 12.79 0.52 -18.14
N PHE A 479 12.70 1.74 -17.61
CA PHE A 479 13.46 2.88 -18.11
C PHE A 479 14.98 2.65 -18.06
N VAL A 480 15.51 2.23 -16.90
CA VAL A 480 16.95 1.99 -16.73
C VAL A 480 17.44 0.93 -17.72
N ASN A 481 16.70 -0.18 -17.87
CA ASN A 481 17.07 -1.24 -18.80
C ASN A 481 16.95 -0.82 -20.27
N TYR A 482 15.96 0.02 -20.60
CA TYR A 482 15.80 0.63 -21.92
C TYR A 482 16.98 1.52 -22.28
N SER A 483 17.25 2.53 -21.45
CA SER A 483 18.31 3.52 -21.66
C SER A 483 19.68 2.85 -21.76
N LEU A 484 19.97 1.92 -20.85
CA LEU A 484 21.26 1.21 -20.88
C LEU A 484 21.40 0.27 -22.07
N GLY A 485 20.31 -0.35 -22.53
CA GLY A 485 20.34 -1.13 -23.76
C GLY A 485 20.68 -0.26 -24.98
N GLY A 486 20.03 0.90 -25.10
CA GLY A 486 20.33 1.87 -26.15
C GLY A 486 21.78 2.37 -26.08
N ASN A 487 22.26 2.70 -24.89
CA ASN A 487 23.63 3.23 -24.68
C ASN A 487 24.70 2.18 -24.97
N ILE A 488 24.49 0.90 -24.62
CA ILE A 488 25.37 -0.20 -25.05
C ILE A 488 25.46 -0.24 -26.59
N GLY A 489 24.34 -0.13 -27.29
CA GLY A 489 24.33 -0.10 -28.76
C GLY A 489 25.14 1.07 -29.34
N LYS A 490 24.95 2.28 -28.80
CA LYS A 490 25.70 3.49 -29.20
C LYS A 490 27.20 3.34 -28.94
N VAL A 491 27.57 2.84 -27.76
CA VAL A 491 28.97 2.59 -27.38
C VAL A 491 29.62 1.55 -28.28
N LEU A 492 28.92 0.47 -28.62
CA LEU A 492 29.43 -0.54 -29.55
C LEU A 492 29.68 0.05 -30.93
N VAL A 493 28.79 0.91 -31.43
CA VAL A 493 28.98 1.61 -32.70
C VAL A 493 30.21 2.51 -32.66
N LEU A 494 30.36 3.29 -31.58
CA LEU A 494 31.50 4.19 -31.39
C LEU A 494 32.83 3.44 -31.27
N LEU A 495 32.86 2.26 -30.65
CA LEU A 495 34.07 1.47 -30.48
C LEU A 495 34.43 0.62 -31.71
N LEU A 496 33.45 -0.12 -32.24
CA LEU A 496 33.72 -1.13 -33.25
C LEU A 496 33.92 -0.52 -34.63
N TRP A 497 33.27 0.59 -34.96
CA TRP A 497 33.42 1.19 -36.28
C TRP A 497 34.83 1.73 -36.54
N PRO A 498 35.42 2.59 -35.68
CA PRO A 498 36.82 3.00 -35.85
C PRO A 498 37.79 1.82 -35.76
N LEU A 499 37.54 0.84 -34.88
CA LEU A 499 38.38 -0.35 -34.75
C LEU A 499 38.42 -1.17 -36.05
N VAL A 500 37.26 -1.44 -36.65
CA VAL A 500 37.16 -2.19 -37.91
C VAL A 500 37.84 -1.41 -39.04
N MET A 501 37.65 -0.09 -39.10
CA MET A 501 38.34 0.74 -40.09
C MET A 501 39.86 0.73 -39.88
N LEU A 502 40.35 0.85 -38.65
CA LEU A 502 41.78 0.73 -38.34
C LEU A 502 42.36 -0.60 -38.84
N ILE A 503 41.64 -1.71 -38.64
CA ILE A 503 42.09 -3.05 -39.06
C ILE A 503 42.12 -3.16 -40.61
N ILE A 504 41.12 -2.61 -41.29
CA ILE A 504 40.96 -2.76 -42.75
C ILE A 504 41.83 -1.76 -43.53
N THR A 505 41.85 -0.50 -43.10
CA THR A 505 42.46 0.62 -43.84
C THR A 505 43.76 1.12 -43.23
N GLY A 506 44.06 0.74 -41.98
CA GLY A 506 45.21 1.26 -41.22
C GLY A 506 45.03 2.68 -40.70
N ALA A 507 43.85 3.28 -40.85
CA ALA A 507 43.58 4.67 -40.46
C ALA A 507 42.15 4.85 -39.92
N THR A 508 41.97 5.85 -39.06
CA THR A 508 40.66 6.14 -38.43
C THR A 508 40.15 7.56 -38.72
N LYS A 509 40.89 8.38 -39.46
CA LYS A 509 40.56 9.79 -39.72
C LYS A 509 39.14 10.04 -40.25
N ASP A 510 38.63 9.15 -41.09
CA ASP A 510 37.27 9.25 -41.65
C ASP A 510 36.28 8.26 -40.99
N ALA A 511 36.68 7.63 -39.88
CA ALA A 511 35.92 6.58 -39.21
C ALA A 511 35.07 7.11 -38.04
N ILE A 512 34.53 8.33 -38.16
CA ILE A 512 33.58 8.86 -37.18
C ILE A 512 32.21 8.26 -37.45
N ALA A 513 31.78 7.34 -36.58
CA ALA A 513 30.51 6.64 -36.74
C ALA A 513 29.29 7.53 -36.43
N LEU A 514 29.41 8.36 -35.40
CA LEU A 514 28.38 9.29 -34.93
C LEU A 514 29.07 10.54 -34.37
N MET A 515 28.51 11.70 -34.70
CA MET A 515 28.99 12.98 -34.17
C MET A 515 28.40 13.28 -32.77
N PRO A 516 29.05 14.15 -31.98
CA PRO A 516 28.55 14.56 -30.66
C PRO A 516 27.10 15.07 -30.71
N LEU A 517 26.76 15.91 -31.69
CA LEU A 517 25.40 16.45 -31.83
C LEU A 517 24.37 15.37 -32.18
N GLN A 518 24.75 14.38 -32.99
CA GLN A 518 23.89 13.23 -33.33
C GLN A 518 23.65 12.34 -32.10
N LEU A 519 24.69 12.11 -31.29
CA LEU A 519 24.57 11.38 -30.03
C LEU A 519 23.67 12.11 -29.03
N LEU A 520 23.84 13.42 -28.89
CA LEU A 520 23.01 14.26 -28.03
C LEU A 520 21.54 14.20 -28.46
N TRP A 521 21.27 14.25 -29.77
CA TRP A 521 19.91 14.09 -30.30
C TRP A 521 19.32 12.72 -30.00
N LEU A 522 20.08 11.64 -30.23
CA LEU A 522 19.64 10.30 -29.90
C LEU A 522 19.30 10.20 -28.41
N ASN A 523 20.18 10.65 -27.51
CA ASN A 523 19.95 10.63 -26.05
C ASN A 523 18.73 11.44 -25.66
N LEU A 524 18.58 12.66 -26.17
CA LEU A 524 17.44 13.52 -25.84
C LEU A 524 16.10 12.92 -26.30
N MET A 525 16.04 12.38 -27.52
CA MET A 525 14.82 11.79 -28.06
C MET A 525 14.47 10.46 -27.41
N THR A 526 15.48 9.66 -27.04
CA THR A 526 15.30 8.32 -26.48
C THR A 526 15.24 8.34 -24.96
N ASP A 527 16.38 8.50 -24.30
CA ASP A 527 16.49 8.57 -22.84
C ASP A 527 15.67 9.70 -22.23
N GLY A 528 15.54 10.83 -22.94
CA GLY A 528 14.64 11.93 -22.55
C GLY A 528 13.18 11.60 -22.85
N LEU A 529 12.74 11.82 -24.09
CA LEU A 529 11.30 11.83 -24.41
C LEU A 529 10.63 10.46 -24.28
N LEU A 530 11.21 9.40 -24.87
CA LEU A 530 10.66 8.04 -24.75
C LEU A 530 10.79 7.54 -23.31
N GLY A 531 11.91 7.82 -22.66
CA GLY A 531 12.15 7.46 -21.26
C GLY A 531 11.11 8.04 -20.29
N LEU A 532 10.79 9.34 -20.43
CA LEU A 532 9.74 9.99 -19.66
C LEU A 532 8.38 9.35 -19.88
N ALA A 533 8.08 8.96 -21.13
CA ALA A 533 6.82 8.32 -21.47
C ALA A 533 6.74 6.84 -21.00
N MET A 534 7.86 6.17 -20.75
CA MET A 534 7.87 4.85 -20.12
C MET A 534 7.53 4.92 -18.62
N GLY A 535 7.80 6.06 -17.97
CA GLY A 535 7.47 6.30 -16.56
C GLY A 535 5.97 6.25 -16.25
N THR A 536 5.11 6.33 -17.27
CA THR A 536 3.65 6.42 -17.11
C THR A 536 2.89 5.12 -17.39
N GLU A 537 3.61 4.03 -17.70
CA GLU A 537 2.99 2.74 -18.02
C GLU A 537 2.12 2.23 -16.85
N GLN A 538 1.08 1.48 -17.19
CA GLN A 538 0.13 0.93 -16.21
C GLN A 538 0.70 -0.30 -15.48
N ALA A 539 0.05 -0.65 -14.38
CA ALA A 539 0.33 -1.86 -13.62
C ALA A 539 0.23 -3.11 -14.49
N GLU A 540 1.16 -4.05 -14.29
CA GLU A 540 1.00 -5.41 -14.83
C GLU A 540 -0.06 -6.17 -14.00
N PRO A 541 -0.86 -7.07 -14.60
CA PRO A 541 -2.00 -7.70 -13.93
C PRO A 541 -1.63 -8.50 -12.66
N ASP A 542 -0.41 -9.02 -12.58
CA ASP A 542 0.09 -9.81 -11.46
C ASP A 542 0.89 -8.98 -10.44
N VAL A 543 0.83 -7.64 -10.47
CA VAL A 543 1.64 -6.77 -9.58
C VAL A 543 1.44 -7.09 -8.09
N MET A 544 0.21 -7.41 -7.67
CA MET A 544 -0.14 -7.82 -6.31
C MET A 544 -0.17 -9.35 -6.10
N MET A 545 0.27 -10.14 -7.10
CA MET A 545 0.36 -11.61 -7.00
C MET A 545 1.83 -12.10 -6.91
N ARG A 546 2.77 -11.15 -6.84
CA ARG A 546 4.21 -11.41 -6.75
C ARG A 546 4.67 -11.13 -5.33
N LYS A 547 5.68 -11.88 -4.88
CA LYS A 547 6.40 -11.57 -3.64
C LYS A 547 7.08 -10.19 -3.72
N PRO A 548 7.30 -9.52 -2.58
CA PRO A 548 8.03 -8.25 -2.55
C PRO A 548 9.43 -8.40 -3.15
N VAL A 549 9.94 -7.32 -3.73
CA VAL A 549 11.29 -7.30 -4.29
C VAL A 549 12.29 -7.34 -3.14
N ASP A 550 13.22 -8.30 -3.19
CA ASP A 550 14.32 -8.39 -2.23
C ASP A 550 15.12 -7.07 -2.23
N PRO A 551 15.25 -6.36 -1.08
CA PRO A 551 16.04 -5.15 -0.97
C PRO A 551 17.51 -5.33 -1.40
N GLY A 552 18.08 -6.53 -1.20
CA GLY A 552 19.44 -6.89 -1.60
C GLY A 552 19.60 -7.14 -3.11
N SER A 553 18.51 -7.36 -3.83
CA SER A 553 18.57 -7.67 -5.27
C SER A 553 19.01 -6.46 -6.12
N SER A 554 19.73 -6.73 -7.21
CA SER A 554 20.15 -5.71 -8.17
C SER A 554 19.02 -5.33 -9.12
N ILE A 555 19.02 -4.10 -9.67
CA ILE A 555 18.09 -3.69 -10.74
C ILE A 555 18.16 -4.60 -11.98
N TRP A 556 19.28 -5.33 -12.11
CA TRP A 556 19.60 -6.28 -13.17
C TRP A 556 19.15 -7.72 -12.92
N SER A 557 18.52 -8.02 -11.78
CA SER A 557 18.04 -9.37 -11.44
C SER A 557 16.96 -9.86 -12.42
N ASP A 558 16.44 -11.07 -12.24
CA ASP A 558 15.32 -11.64 -13.02
C ASP A 558 15.53 -11.69 -14.55
N GLY A 559 16.79 -11.72 -15.00
CA GLY A 559 17.15 -11.76 -16.42
C GLY A 559 17.17 -10.39 -17.12
N TRP A 560 16.91 -9.30 -16.40
CA TRP A 560 16.95 -7.94 -16.97
C TRP A 560 18.35 -7.56 -17.45
N GLY A 561 19.42 -7.91 -16.71
CA GLY A 561 20.80 -7.66 -17.15
C GLY A 561 21.14 -8.36 -18.47
N THR A 562 20.82 -9.65 -18.59
CA THR A 562 21.03 -10.40 -19.83
C THR A 562 20.24 -9.79 -20.99
N ARG A 563 18.99 -9.37 -20.73
CA ARG A 563 18.15 -8.69 -21.71
C ARG A 563 18.80 -7.42 -22.23
N THR A 564 19.20 -6.54 -21.33
CA THR A 564 19.80 -5.25 -21.69
C THR A 564 21.05 -5.41 -22.52
N ILE A 565 21.92 -6.38 -22.17
CA ILE A 565 23.14 -6.66 -22.94
C ILE A 565 22.80 -7.11 -24.36
N TRP A 566 21.95 -8.13 -24.54
CA TRP A 566 21.71 -8.66 -25.89
C TRP A 566 20.95 -7.66 -26.77
N VAL A 567 19.99 -6.91 -26.21
CA VAL A 567 19.28 -5.85 -26.95
C VAL A 567 20.25 -4.77 -27.39
N GLY A 568 21.14 -4.31 -26.51
CA GLY A 568 22.16 -3.33 -26.87
C GLY A 568 23.13 -3.83 -27.93
N VAL A 569 23.56 -5.09 -27.85
CA VAL A 569 24.37 -5.73 -28.89
C VAL A 569 23.63 -5.78 -30.22
N ALA A 570 22.34 -6.15 -30.21
CA ALA A 570 21.52 -6.20 -31.43
C ALA A 570 21.36 -4.80 -32.07
N ILE A 571 21.19 -3.75 -31.26
CA ILE A 571 21.14 -2.36 -31.74
C ILE A 571 22.47 -1.97 -32.38
N GLY A 572 23.59 -2.20 -31.68
CA GLY A 572 24.91 -1.83 -32.17
C GLY A 572 25.29 -2.58 -33.44
N VAL A 573 25.18 -3.91 -33.44
CA VAL A 573 25.51 -4.76 -34.59
C VAL A 573 24.57 -4.50 -35.76
N GLY A 574 23.27 -4.35 -35.52
CA GLY A 574 22.29 -4.04 -36.57
C GLY A 574 22.60 -2.71 -37.27
N ALA A 575 22.95 -1.67 -36.51
CA ALA A 575 23.35 -0.38 -37.06
C ALA A 575 24.65 -0.48 -37.86
N LEU A 576 25.66 -1.18 -37.33
CA LEU A 576 26.96 -1.36 -37.98
C LEU A 576 26.84 -2.14 -39.28
N LEU A 577 26.09 -3.25 -39.30
CA LEU A 577 25.88 -4.06 -40.51
C LEU A 577 25.18 -3.25 -41.61
N LEU A 578 24.15 -2.49 -41.24
CA LEU A 578 23.46 -1.64 -42.20
C LEU A 578 24.39 -0.52 -42.70
N GLY A 579 25.11 0.17 -41.81
CA GLY A 579 26.08 1.20 -42.16
C GLY A 579 27.21 0.69 -43.06
N ALA A 580 27.76 -0.49 -42.78
CA ALA A 580 28.81 -1.12 -43.57
C ALA A 580 28.35 -1.39 -45.01
N GLY A 581 27.09 -1.79 -45.21
CA GLY A 581 26.49 -1.96 -46.54
C GLY A 581 26.45 -0.69 -47.38
N TYR A 582 26.56 0.49 -46.75
CA TYR A 582 26.53 1.80 -47.39
C TYR A 582 27.86 2.57 -47.30
N HIS A 583 28.93 1.99 -46.74
CA HIS A 583 30.22 2.67 -46.58
C HIS A 583 30.84 3.14 -47.90
N GLY A 584 30.68 2.35 -48.97
CA GLY A 584 31.18 2.68 -50.31
C GLY A 584 30.26 3.58 -51.15
N VAL A 585 29.07 3.91 -50.63
CA VAL A 585 28.14 4.85 -51.27
C VAL A 585 28.62 6.24 -50.87
N GLY A 586 29.45 6.86 -51.72
CA GLY A 586 30.09 8.15 -51.45
C GLY A 586 29.12 9.30 -51.13
N THR A 587 29.62 10.52 -50.98
CA THR A 587 28.79 11.69 -50.73
C THR A 587 27.90 12.00 -51.93
N THR A 588 26.62 11.61 -51.91
CA THR A 588 25.72 11.92 -53.02
C THR A 588 25.26 13.38 -52.94
N ARG A 589 25.56 14.15 -54.00
CA ARG A 589 25.08 15.51 -54.28
C ARG A 589 25.30 16.53 -53.14
N GLY A 590 26.55 16.95 -52.95
CA GLY A 590 26.87 18.27 -52.38
C GLY A 590 26.82 18.40 -50.85
N GLY A 591 26.88 17.31 -50.09
CA GLY A 591 27.06 17.35 -48.64
C GLY A 591 28.44 16.82 -48.22
N ASP A 592 29.05 17.45 -47.22
CA ASP A 592 30.37 17.08 -46.67
C ASP A 592 30.35 15.81 -45.79
N ALA A 593 29.16 15.30 -45.44
CA ALA A 593 28.99 14.17 -44.52
C ALA A 593 28.88 12.80 -45.23
N PRO A 594 29.53 11.73 -44.73
CA PRO A 594 29.40 10.38 -45.27
C PRO A 594 27.96 9.82 -45.17
N TYR A 595 27.48 9.18 -46.25
CA TYR A 595 26.12 8.62 -46.30
C TYR A 595 25.86 7.56 -45.22
N PHE A 596 26.84 6.67 -44.97
CA PHE A 596 26.73 5.62 -43.95
C PHE A 596 26.43 6.16 -42.55
N GLN A 597 26.94 7.36 -42.22
CA GLN A 597 26.76 7.98 -40.92
C GLN A 597 25.28 8.32 -40.68
N SER A 598 24.61 8.82 -41.72
CA SER A 598 23.18 9.11 -41.68
C SER A 598 22.33 7.84 -41.57
N VAL A 599 22.79 6.74 -42.18
CA VAL A 599 22.18 5.41 -42.07
C VAL A 599 22.29 4.87 -40.65
N ILE A 600 23.49 4.86 -40.07
CA ILE A 600 23.74 4.41 -38.68
C ILE A 600 22.88 5.23 -37.70
N PHE A 601 22.94 6.55 -37.79
CA PHE A 601 22.16 7.47 -36.97
C PHE A 601 20.66 7.17 -37.02
N THR A 602 20.11 7.00 -38.21
CA THR A 602 18.68 6.75 -38.41
C THR A 602 18.26 5.34 -37.99
N ALA A 603 19.10 4.34 -38.24
CA ALA A 603 18.84 2.96 -37.82
C ALA A 603 18.76 2.86 -36.29
N ILE A 604 19.69 3.49 -35.56
CA ILE A 604 19.70 3.52 -34.10
C ILE A 604 18.45 4.23 -33.54
N ALA A 605 18.03 5.34 -34.16
CA ALA A 605 16.82 6.06 -33.76
C ALA A 605 15.57 5.17 -33.87
N PHE A 606 15.37 4.51 -35.01
CA PHE A 606 14.20 3.63 -35.19
C PHE A 606 14.27 2.38 -34.33
N MET A 607 15.43 1.71 -34.22
CA MET A 607 15.60 0.58 -33.32
C MET A 607 15.23 0.92 -31.88
N GLN A 608 15.59 2.11 -31.38
CA GLN A 608 15.23 2.53 -30.02
C GLN A 608 13.74 2.88 -29.87
N ILE A 609 13.06 3.37 -30.91
CA ILE A 609 11.59 3.51 -30.88
C ILE A 609 10.93 2.14 -30.71
N PHE A 610 11.35 1.17 -31.51
CA PHE A 610 10.80 -0.19 -31.46
C PHE A 610 11.21 -0.95 -30.19
N GLN A 611 12.41 -0.71 -29.66
CA GLN A 611 12.84 -1.19 -28.35
C GLN A 611 11.93 -0.66 -27.22
N ALA A 612 11.57 0.63 -27.27
CA ALA A 612 10.66 1.21 -26.26
C ALA A 612 9.29 0.53 -26.28
N ILE A 613 8.75 0.25 -27.48
CA ILE A 613 7.50 -0.51 -27.65
C ILE A 613 7.64 -1.93 -27.12
N GLY A 614 8.74 -2.62 -27.45
CA GLY A 614 9.00 -3.99 -26.99
C GLY A 614 9.30 -4.10 -25.49
N ASN A 615 9.53 -2.99 -24.79
CA ASN A 615 9.78 -2.96 -23.35
C ASN A 615 8.53 -2.63 -22.51
N ARG A 616 7.36 -2.47 -23.13
CA ARG A 616 6.10 -2.10 -22.44
C ARG A 616 5.60 -3.16 -21.46
N SER A 617 5.81 -4.45 -21.74
CA SER A 617 5.51 -5.53 -20.80
C SER A 617 6.50 -6.66 -20.96
N THR A 618 6.76 -7.36 -19.85
CA THR A 618 7.53 -8.62 -19.86
C THR A 618 6.64 -9.85 -19.65
N ARG A 619 5.36 -9.61 -19.33
CA ARG A 619 4.39 -10.62 -18.89
C ARG A 619 3.34 -10.88 -19.95
N LEU A 620 2.85 -9.82 -20.59
CA LEU A 620 1.83 -9.91 -21.62
C LEU A 620 2.47 -9.73 -23.00
N PRO A 621 2.07 -10.55 -24.00
CA PRO A 621 2.44 -10.28 -25.38
C PRO A 621 1.82 -8.99 -25.86
N LEU A 622 2.50 -8.28 -26.77
CA LEU A 622 2.03 -7.00 -27.31
C LEU A 622 0.62 -7.05 -27.92
N HIS A 623 0.21 -8.20 -28.47
CA HIS A 623 -1.13 -8.37 -29.03
C HIS A 623 -2.25 -8.43 -27.97
N ARG A 624 -1.92 -8.75 -26.71
CA ARG A 624 -2.86 -8.71 -25.56
C ARG A 624 -2.73 -7.43 -24.75
N LEU A 625 -1.74 -6.60 -25.07
CA LEU A 625 -1.50 -5.35 -24.37
C LEU A 625 -2.54 -4.31 -24.82
N ASP A 626 -3.06 -3.54 -23.88
CA ASP A 626 -3.89 -2.39 -24.24
C ASP A 626 -3.01 -1.27 -24.80
N TRP A 627 -3.18 -0.98 -26.09
CA TRP A 627 -2.51 0.13 -26.76
C TRP A 627 -2.92 1.49 -26.18
N LYS A 628 -4.11 1.59 -25.59
CA LYS A 628 -4.57 2.78 -24.88
C LYS A 628 -4.06 2.86 -23.44
N GLY A 629 -3.39 1.82 -22.93
CA GLY A 629 -2.85 1.80 -21.57
C GLY A 629 -1.81 2.90 -21.31
N ASN A 630 -0.98 3.22 -22.30
CA ASN A 630 0.03 4.28 -22.24
C ASN A 630 0.01 5.13 -23.53
N PRO A 631 -0.94 6.07 -23.65
CA PRO A 631 -1.03 6.93 -24.83
C PRO A 631 0.17 7.88 -24.93
N THR A 632 0.78 8.25 -23.80
CA THR A 632 1.97 9.11 -23.76
C THR A 632 3.16 8.49 -24.47
N LEU A 633 3.39 7.19 -24.33
CA LEU A 633 4.48 6.50 -25.03
C LEU A 633 4.24 6.42 -26.53
N LEU A 634 3.00 6.19 -26.97
CA LEU A 634 2.67 6.17 -28.39
C LEU A 634 2.81 7.56 -29.03
N LEU A 635 2.38 8.61 -28.33
CA LEU A 635 2.55 9.99 -28.77
C LEU A 635 4.04 10.37 -28.82
N ALA A 636 4.82 10.00 -27.81
CA ALA A 636 6.27 10.22 -27.80
C ALA A 636 6.95 9.46 -28.94
N ALA A 637 6.63 8.20 -29.18
CA ALA A 637 7.15 7.40 -30.30
C ALA A 637 6.80 8.02 -31.66
N GLY A 638 5.55 8.47 -31.85
CA GLY A 638 5.13 9.18 -33.05
C GLY A 638 5.88 10.50 -33.24
N PHE A 639 6.06 11.27 -32.17
CA PHE A 639 6.83 12.51 -32.21
C PHE A 639 8.31 12.26 -32.55
N VAL A 640 8.97 11.30 -31.89
CA VAL A 640 10.38 10.96 -32.19
C VAL A 640 10.51 10.50 -33.63
N PHE A 641 9.58 9.70 -34.13
CA PHE A 641 9.57 9.28 -35.53
C PHE A 641 9.50 10.49 -36.46
N LEU A 642 8.54 11.40 -36.25
CA LEU A 642 8.39 12.60 -37.08
C LEU A 642 9.59 13.56 -36.95
N ALA A 643 10.12 13.74 -35.75
CA ALA A 643 11.30 14.56 -35.50
C ALA A 643 12.54 13.99 -36.20
N GLN A 644 12.71 12.66 -36.21
CA GLN A 644 13.79 11.99 -36.94
C GLN A 644 13.69 12.24 -38.44
N ILE A 645 12.48 12.14 -39.01
CA ILE A 645 12.23 12.48 -40.42
C ILE A 645 12.50 13.96 -40.68
N ALA A 646 12.07 14.86 -39.79
CA ALA A 646 12.29 16.30 -39.94
C ALA A 646 13.78 16.67 -39.96
N VAL A 647 14.59 16.06 -39.09
CA VAL A 647 16.05 16.27 -39.04
C VAL A 647 16.74 15.78 -40.32
N LEU A 648 16.25 14.71 -40.94
CA LEU A 648 16.84 14.17 -42.17
C LEU A 648 16.53 14.99 -43.43
N TYR A 649 15.31 15.54 -43.51
CA TYR A 649 14.80 16.15 -44.76
C TYR A 649 14.66 17.67 -44.72
N THR A 650 14.76 18.31 -43.56
CA THR A 650 14.75 19.78 -43.46
C THR A 650 16.16 20.31 -43.70
N PRO A 651 16.43 21.13 -44.74
CA PRO A 651 17.79 21.53 -45.11
C PRO A 651 18.61 22.12 -43.95
N PHE A 652 18.03 23.08 -43.22
CA PHE A 652 18.70 23.72 -42.08
C PHE A 652 19.10 22.73 -40.98
N LEU A 653 18.20 21.80 -40.61
CA LEU A 653 18.49 20.80 -39.58
C LEU A 653 19.51 19.78 -40.10
N ARG A 654 19.30 19.26 -41.30
CA ARG A 654 20.19 18.29 -41.93
C ARG A 654 21.63 18.80 -41.97
N ASP A 655 21.81 20.05 -42.39
CA ASP A 655 23.14 20.65 -42.51
C ASP A 655 23.77 20.87 -41.12
N ALA A 656 22.99 21.32 -40.13
CA ALA A 656 23.45 21.45 -38.75
C ALA A 656 23.88 20.12 -38.11
N PHE A 657 23.19 19.02 -38.44
CA PHE A 657 23.49 17.67 -37.96
C PHE A 657 24.49 16.90 -38.85
N HIS A 658 25.03 17.54 -39.88
CA HIS A 658 25.83 16.94 -40.97
C HIS A 658 25.25 15.59 -41.43
N LEU A 659 24.05 15.62 -41.98
CA LEU A 659 23.34 14.45 -42.48
C LEU A 659 23.17 14.50 -44.01
N GLN A 660 22.91 13.34 -44.60
CA GLN A 660 22.48 13.20 -45.99
C GLN A 660 21.03 12.68 -46.03
N PRO A 661 20.19 13.17 -46.97
CA PRO A 661 18.83 12.67 -47.11
C PRO A 661 18.86 11.21 -47.55
N LEU A 662 18.12 10.36 -46.84
CA LEU A 662 18.06 8.94 -47.17
C LEU A 662 17.10 8.67 -48.33
N SER A 663 17.43 7.67 -49.15
CA SER A 663 16.51 7.18 -50.17
C SER A 663 15.33 6.48 -49.49
N ALA A 664 14.18 6.39 -50.16
CA ALA A 664 13.01 5.69 -49.62
C ALA A 664 13.33 4.23 -49.24
N LEU A 665 14.14 3.53 -50.05
CA LEU A 665 14.57 2.17 -49.77
C LEU A 665 15.44 2.11 -48.50
N THR A 666 16.44 2.98 -48.39
CA THR A 666 17.33 3.03 -47.23
C THR A 666 16.57 3.35 -45.95
N LEU A 667 15.61 4.28 -46.02
CA LEU A 667 14.74 4.63 -44.90
C LEU A 667 13.89 3.43 -44.47
N LEU A 668 13.27 2.72 -45.43
CA LEU A 668 12.52 1.49 -45.16
C LEU A 668 13.38 0.40 -44.53
N LEU A 669 14.64 0.25 -44.95
CA LEU A 669 15.57 -0.68 -44.32
C LEU A 669 15.89 -0.29 -42.87
N CYS A 670 16.09 1.01 -42.59
CA CYS A 670 16.30 1.49 -41.21
C CYS A 670 15.09 1.17 -40.31
N ILE A 671 13.87 1.39 -40.82
CA ILE A 671 12.64 1.03 -40.11
C ILE A 671 12.55 -0.49 -39.95
N GLY A 672 12.86 -1.25 -41.00
CA GLY A 672 12.80 -2.71 -41.03
C GLY A 672 13.72 -3.37 -40.00
N VAL A 673 14.94 -2.86 -39.81
CA VAL A 673 15.85 -3.34 -38.75
C VAL A 673 15.27 -3.07 -37.36
N GLY A 674 14.57 -1.94 -37.17
CA GLY A 674 13.84 -1.65 -35.94
C GLY A 674 12.69 -2.63 -35.68
N VAL A 675 11.88 -2.93 -36.70
CA VAL A 675 10.82 -3.94 -36.61
C VAL A 675 11.40 -5.33 -36.32
N LEU A 676 12.52 -5.69 -36.95
CA LEU A 676 13.21 -6.95 -36.70
C LEU A 676 13.66 -7.07 -35.24
N LEU A 677 14.18 -5.98 -34.65
CA LEU A 677 14.53 -5.94 -33.23
C LEU A 677 13.30 -6.17 -32.34
N LEU A 678 12.17 -5.53 -32.64
CA LEU A 678 10.91 -5.75 -31.91
C LEU A 678 10.47 -7.22 -31.94
N VAL A 679 10.50 -7.83 -33.13
CA VAL A 679 10.15 -9.25 -33.31
C VAL A 679 11.11 -10.14 -32.52
N ALA A 680 12.41 -9.83 -32.51
CA ALA A 680 13.39 -10.56 -31.71
C ALA A 680 13.10 -10.46 -30.21
N ILE A 681 12.78 -9.27 -29.70
CA ILE A 681 12.38 -9.06 -28.29
C ILE A 681 11.17 -9.92 -27.94
N GLU A 682 10.08 -9.81 -28.71
CA GLU A 682 8.87 -10.60 -28.45
C GLU A 682 9.10 -12.11 -28.53
N THR A 683 9.95 -12.58 -29.46
CA THR A 683 10.25 -14.01 -29.60
C THR A 683 10.98 -14.55 -28.37
N VAL A 684 11.95 -13.80 -27.84
CA VAL A 684 12.68 -14.17 -26.62
C VAL A 684 11.73 -14.17 -25.42
N GLU A 685 10.90 -13.14 -25.28
CA GLU A 685 9.93 -13.05 -24.19
C GLU A 685 8.88 -14.16 -24.24
N TRP A 686 8.36 -14.48 -25.43
CA TRP A 686 7.43 -15.58 -25.61
C TRP A 686 8.02 -16.90 -25.10
N ARG A 687 9.28 -17.20 -25.42
CA ARG A 687 9.98 -18.40 -24.89
C ARG A 687 10.09 -18.39 -23.37
N GLN A 688 10.40 -17.23 -22.77
CA GLN A 688 10.50 -17.10 -21.32
C GLN A 688 9.13 -17.29 -20.63
N ARG A 689 8.05 -16.77 -21.23
CA ARG A 689 6.68 -16.93 -20.71
C ARG A 689 6.26 -18.40 -20.72
N VAL A 690 6.47 -19.11 -21.84
CA VAL A 690 6.19 -20.55 -21.96
C VAL A 690 7.00 -21.35 -20.93
N HIS A 691 8.27 -21.01 -20.73
CA HIS A 691 9.09 -21.69 -19.72
C HIS A 691 8.58 -21.45 -18.29
N ARG A 692 8.14 -20.23 -17.96
CA ARG A 692 7.55 -19.91 -16.63
C ARG A 692 6.23 -20.65 -16.39
N GLU A 693 5.39 -20.80 -17.41
CA GLU A 693 4.16 -21.58 -17.31
C GLU A 693 4.45 -23.07 -17.10
N ALA A 694 5.46 -23.62 -17.78
CA ALA A 694 5.87 -25.02 -17.64
C ALA A 694 6.51 -25.36 -16.29
N VAL A 695 7.04 -24.38 -15.55
CA VAL A 695 7.64 -24.55 -14.21
C VAL A 695 6.60 -24.37 -13.09
N LYS A 696 5.43 -23.80 -13.40
CA LYS A 696 4.31 -23.63 -12.47
C LYS A 696 3.35 -24.83 -12.44
N VAL A 697 3.42 -25.71 -13.44
CA VAL A 697 2.72 -27.01 -13.52
C VAL A 697 3.66 -28.09 -13.01
#